data_AF-A0A918HNG7-F1
#
_entry.id   AF-A0A918HNG7-F1
#
_cell.length_a   1.000
_cell.length_b   1.000
_cell.length_c   1.000
_cell.angle_alpha   90.00
_cell.angle_beta   90.00
_cell.angle_gamma   90.00
#
_symmetry.space_group_name_H-M   'P 1'
#
loop_
_entity.id
_entity.type
_entity.pdbx_description
1 polymer ?
#
loop_
_entity_poly.entity_id
_entity_poly.type
_entity_poly.pdbx_seq_one_letter_code
_entity_poly.pdbx_strand_id
1 'polypeptide(L)'
;MTPHDTRPKAGNRARVLALLATAALVLPPSGMLPAAAAAESTGSASALAAEQAAVVTHGLKGEYFSMSAPGARDFAELGGTTLDPQINFSGLTDTFKELTGKTEHTTARWTGQIEAPATGDYTFYAIGDNGFRLFIDDRPVIDHWVGDWDREQTSQAVRLTAGEKHTFRLELFQDTGGANMYLRWSTPTLAKQVVPMAAFTPPADFEVFPVEYTVAENGRRLRARFEGKVGGFQAVKDHLKAEADTTAMPIKSVTSVPGDASSLYVDLSEPIQKNQLVRVVYDGAGGLTAGGKAVPKVIRYAENASTHRLTTEWGDKVDKKHPLPEYPRPQQKRSRWKNLNGPWQFSGAEAGEQPVFGKDLDEKIIVPFPVESQLSGLERHEDHMFYRRLIDVPKSWKVGKDNRSNRLKLNFGAVDYQARVFVNGTKVAEHTGGYNAFSADITDALKGSGKQEIVVAVTDTGGADQPMGKQSTNPGGIFYTQSSGIWQTVWMEPVAPASIENIVTTPDIDTGTLAVTVDADGASSSARVEAVARDARGNVVGKVSGATGTKLTLPVAKQHLWSPDDPYLYDLDVTLTDGRSRDTVRGYFGMRKIGIEKVGGFNKLVLNGKPVFSLATLDQGFWPDGLYTAPSDDALAFDLKAHKKLGFNAVRKHIKVEPARWFYHADKLGLLVWQDFVSGNITNETGQKAFVDQGREMMRQHHDSPSVIGWIVFNEGWGEWNREETGRITEAVQAADPSRVVNAHTGVNCCNSKGDSGKGDIIDHHDYNNDDPPFPDDERAAMDGEHGGFTLRSPGHMWPGAPTVIYSGVTTKAELTRRYVENTEKFYVEQASAELSGSVYTQITDLENELNGLYTYDRRDIKMDAAEVRKVNLRVIAAGAAAGSKELKGGGHWTLDEGTGTTAGDTGPNKEPLTLREGASWTDGVSGGALKFDGQKQYAETSGPVLDTSGSYSVSAWVRLDGMPGNYATAVSQDTRATANSFYLQYGHGNFAFSTPGERRAQVAVAAEAGRWYHLVGVRDAGTDQIRLYLDGRLAATTTGGAAFPSTGPLTVGRAHWDGAKVDFWNGAVDEVHAVDRALTAEEVSTLYSAEKP
;
A
#
# COMPACT_ATOMS: atom_id res chain seq x y z
N MET A 1 -8.50 21.95 -45.47
CA MET A 1 -8.56 21.74 -46.94
C MET A 1 -7.30 20.98 -47.36
N THR A 2 -7.44 19.99 -48.25
CA THR A 2 -6.41 19.28 -49.05
C THR A 2 -6.15 20.03 -50.38
N PRO A 3 -5.40 19.54 -51.41
CA PRO A 3 -4.62 18.30 -51.66
C PRO A 3 -3.10 18.58 -51.92
N HIS A 4 -2.22 17.94 -52.73
CA HIS A 4 -2.13 16.79 -53.71
C HIS A 4 -0.61 16.45 -53.84
N ASP A 5 -0.09 15.31 -54.35
CA ASP A 5 -0.60 13.93 -54.48
C ASP A 5 0.55 12.91 -54.14
N THR A 6 1.21 12.05 -54.95
CA THR A 6 1.12 11.53 -56.34
C THR A 6 1.79 10.12 -56.41
N ARG A 7 1.76 9.40 -57.54
CA ARG A 7 2.49 8.12 -57.77
C ARG A 7 2.96 7.93 -59.23
N PRO A 8 3.70 6.85 -59.56
CA PRO A 8 3.25 5.94 -60.64
C PRO A 8 3.43 4.42 -60.37
N LYS A 9 3.22 3.57 -61.40
CA LYS A 9 3.29 2.07 -61.45
C LYS A 9 4.18 1.65 -62.66
N ALA A 10 4.50 0.40 -63.06
CA ALA A 10 4.16 -1.02 -62.75
C ALA A 10 5.34 -1.93 -63.27
N GLY A 11 5.40 -3.27 -63.26
CA GLY A 11 4.53 -4.38 -62.78
C GLY A 11 4.85 -5.73 -63.49
N ASN A 12 4.06 -6.79 -63.19
CA ASN A 12 3.93 -8.10 -63.91
C ASN A 12 5.07 -9.16 -63.97
N ARG A 13 4.91 -10.22 -63.15
CA ARG A 13 4.67 -11.65 -63.52
C ARG A 13 5.64 -12.46 -64.45
N ALA A 14 6.31 -13.44 -63.80
CA ALA A 14 6.12 -14.91 -63.94
C ALA A 14 7.02 -15.83 -64.82
N ARG A 15 7.32 -17.03 -64.25
CA ARG A 15 7.76 -18.33 -64.83
C ARG A 15 9.19 -18.41 -65.43
N VAL A 16 9.88 -19.57 -65.54
CA VAL A 16 10.04 -20.87 -64.80
C VAL A 16 11.05 -21.73 -65.60
N LEU A 17 11.64 -22.80 -65.02
CA LEU A 17 12.64 -23.77 -65.61
C LEU A 17 14.09 -23.23 -65.79
N ALA A 18 15.16 -24.04 -65.80
CA ALA A 18 15.42 -25.38 -65.22
C ALA A 18 16.88 -25.88 -65.43
N LEU A 19 17.42 -26.64 -64.46
CA LEU A 19 18.46 -27.69 -64.60
C LEU A 19 19.87 -27.23 -65.13
N LEU A 20 21.01 -27.93 -65.00
CA LEU A 20 21.37 -29.24 -64.40
C LEU A 20 22.90 -29.26 -64.06
N ALA A 21 23.35 -30.25 -63.25
CA ALA A 21 24.69 -30.91 -63.27
C ALA A 21 25.94 -30.10 -62.82
N THR A 22 27.00 -30.67 -62.22
CA THR A 22 27.23 -32.05 -61.68
C THR A 22 28.35 -32.08 -60.63
N ALA A 23 28.16 -32.90 -59.57
CA ALA A 23 29.05 -33.92 -58.97
C ALA A 23 30.57 -33.64 -58.73
N ALA A 24 31.23 -34.15 -57.68
CA ALA A 24 30.87 -35.07 -56.58
C ALA A 24 31.68 -34.67 -55.30
N LEU A 25 32.14 -35.45 -54.29
CA LEU A 25 32.18 -36.83 -53.71
C LEU A 25 32.62 -36.54 -52.22
N VAL A 26 32.56 -37.34 -51.14
CA VAL A 26 31.79 -38.50 -50.59
C VAL A 26 32.47 -38.80 -49.20
N LEU A 27 32.01 -39.47 -48.13
CA LEU A 27 30.89 -40.29 -47.60
C LEU A 27 30.77 -39.93 -46.07
N PRO A 28 29.87 -40.50 -45.24
CA PRO A 28 28.47 -40.86 -45.45
C PRO A 28 27.53 -40.30 -44.34
N PRO A 29 26.28 -39.91 -44.68
CA PRO A 29 25.18 -39.90 -43.71
C PRO A 29 23.99 -40.74 -44.20
N SER A 30 23.37 -41.53 -43.31
CA SER A 30 22.15 -42.30 -43.61
C SER A 30 21.34 -42.54 -42.33
N GLY A 31 20.10 -42.05 -42.21
CA GLY A 31 19.42 -41.16 -43.16
C GLY A 31 18.11 -40.59 -42.62
N MET A 32 17.62 -39.53 -43.25
CA MET A 32 16.24 -39.08 -43.08
C MET A 32 15.30 -40.05 -43.81
N LEU A 33 14.21 -40.44 -43.14
CA LEU A 33 13.03 -41.03 -43.78
C LEU A 33 11.93 -39.97 -43.93
N PRO A 34 10.95 -40.18 -44.83
CA PRO A 34 10.38 -39.07 -45.58
C PRO A 34 9.26 -38.32 -44.85
N ALA A 35 8.94 -37.15 -45.39
CA ALA A 35 7.61 -36.57 -45.25
C ALA A 35 6.57 -37.48 -45.92
N ALA A 36 6.12 -38.50 -45.19
CA ALA A 36 4.91 -39.22 -45.54
C ALA A 36 3.73 -38.24 -45.40
N ALA A 37 2.93 -38.10 -46.46
CA ALA A 37 1.56 -37.68 -46.25
C ALA A 37 0.90 -38.75 -45.37
N ALA A 38 0.48 -38.37 -44.16
CA ALA A 38 -0.36 -39.22 -43.32
C ALA A 38 -1.73 -39.33 -44.00
N ALA A 39 -1.83 -40.25 -44.96
CA ALA A 39 -3.11 -40.80 -45.36
C ALA A 39 -3.83 -41.33 -44.11
N GLU A 40 -5.15 -41.26 -44.11
CA GLU A 40 -6.00 -41.60 -42.96
C GLU A 40 -5.90 -43.10 -42.64
N SER A 41 -4.86 -43.51 -41.92
CA SER A 41 -4.87 -44.75 -41.16
C SER A 41 -6.07 -44.66 -40.22
N THR A 42 -7.00 -45.62 -40.32
CA THR A 42 -8.34 -45.55 -39.71
C THR A 42 -8.28 -45.59 -38.18
N GLY A 43 -7.96 -44.44 -37.58
CA GLY A 43 -7.77 -44.22 -36.14
C GLY A 43 -9.08 -44.18 -35.34
N SER A 44 -10.21 -44.49 -35.97
CA SER A 44 -11.49 -44.68 -35.26
C SER A 44 -11.34 -45.66 -34.10
N ALA A 45 -10.58 -46.74 -34.26
CA ALA A 45 -10.37 -47.73 -33.21
C ALA A 45 -9.67 -47.20 -31.95
N SER A 46 -8.67 -46.31 -32.07
CA SER A 46 -7.97 -45.76 -30.91
C SER A 46 -8.67 -44.52 -30.33
N ALA A 47 -9.39 -43.74 -31.15
CA ALA A 47 -10.27 -42.69 -30.65
C ALA A 47 -11.44 -43.26 -29.83
N LEU A 48 -12.12 -44.29 -30.36
CA LEU A 48 -13.21 -45.00 -29.67
C LEU A 48 -12.76 -45.64 -28.35
N ALA A 49 -11.50 -46.08 -28.24
CA ALA A 49 -10.95 -46.62 -26.99
C ALA A 49 -10.87 -45.55 -25.88
N ALA A 50 -10.47 -44.32 -26.22
CA ALA A 50 -10.46 -43.19 -25.28
C ALA A 50 -11.88 -42.67 -24.94
N GLU A 51 -12.85 -42.92 -25.82
CA GLU A 51 -14.27 -42.60 -25.62
C GLU A 51 -14.99 -43.61 -24.69
N GLN A 52 -14.34 -44.74 -24.35
CA GLN A 52 -14.90 -45.83 -23.52
C GLN A 52 -14.22 -46.02 -22.16
N ALA A 53 -13.16 -45.26 -21.85
CA ALA A 53 -12.58 -45.24 -20.50
C ALA A 53 -13.52 -44.53 -19.51
N ALA A 54 -13.91 -45.23 -18.44
CA ALA A 54 -14.70 -44.68 -17.34
C ALA A 54 -14.00 -43.49 -16.67
N VAL A 55 -14.76 -42.56 -16.10
CA VAL A 55 -14.20 -41.39 -15.41
C VAL A 55 -13.63 -41.82 -14.06
N VAL A 56 -12.30 -41.69 -13.90
CA VAL A 56 -11.63 -42.04 -12.65
C VAL A 56 -11.84 -40.92 -11.62
N THR A 57 -12.53 -41.24 -10.52
CA THR A 57 -12.89 -40.26 -9.48
C THR A 57 -11.91 -40.32 -8.31
N HIS A 58 -11.03 -39.34 -8.24
CA HIS A 58 -10.10 -39.13 -7.13
C HIS A 58 -10.68 -38.21 -6.04
N GLY A 59 -10.19 -38.34 -4.80
CA GLY A 59 -10.57 -37.49 -3.68
C GLY A 59 -11.14 -38.23 -2.47
N LEU A 60 -11.83 -37.47 -1.62
CA LEU A 60 -12.38 -37.87 -0.33
C LEU A 60 -13.87 -37.50 -0.25
N LYS A 61 -14.64 -38.24 0.55
CA LYS A 61 -15.99 -37.85 0.95
C LYS A 61 -15.87 -36.75 2.01
N GLY A 62 -16.11 -35.51 1.60
CA GLY A 62 -16.28 -34.37 2.50
C GLY A 62 -17.71 -34.35 3.06
N GLU A 63 -17.84 -34.28 4.37
CA GLU A 63 -19.09 -34.21 5.13
C GLU A 63 -19.09 -32.89 5.94
N TYR A 64 -20.08 -32.03 5.73
CA TYR A 64 -20.11 -30.67 6.27
C TYR A 64 -21.32 -30.47 7.18
N PHE A 65 -21.07 -30.05 8.42
CA PHE A 65 -22.04 -30.06 9.51
C PHE A 65 -22.16 -28.69 10.19
N SER A 66 -23.32 -28.46 10.80
CA SER A 66 -23.52 -27.50 11.88
C SER A 66 -23.20 -28.13 13.24
N MET A 67 -22.58 -27.35 14.14
CA MET A 67 -22.52 -27.69 15.57
C MET A 67 -23.89 -27.60 16.23
N SER A 68 -24.08 -28.30 17.34
CA SER A 68 -25.29 -28.22 18.18
C SER A 68 -25.42 -26.89 18.94
N ALA A 69 -24.28 -26.28 19.30
CA ALA A 69 -24.17 -24.97 19.92
C ALA A 69 -22.80 -24.32 19.62
N PRO A 70 -22.65 -22.99 19.76
CA PRO A 70 -21.35 -22.32 19.73
C PRO A 70 -20.31 -22.98 20.64
N GLY A 71 -19.11 -23.28 20.14
CA GLY A 71 -18.05 -23.95 20.91
C GLY A 71 -18.28 -25.44 21.21
N ALA A 72 -19.38 -26.06 20.75
CA ALA A 72 -19.65 -27.49 20.99
C ALA A 72 -18.69 -28.41 20.20
N ARG A 73 -18.22 -27.93 19.03
CA ARG A 73 -17.22 -28.59 18.16
C ARG A 73 -17.58 -30.05 17.82
N ASP A 74 -18.87 -30.28 17.63
CA ASP A 74 -19.48 -31.56 17.34
C ASP A 74 -20.02 -31.64 15.90
N PHE A 75 -20.33 -32.87 15.46
CA PHE A 75 -20.82 -33.19 14.12
C PHE A 75 -22.34 -33.39 14.16
N ALA A 76 -23.07 -32.39 14.69
CA ALA A 76 -24.45 -32.58 15.14
C ALA A 76 -25.48 -32.68 14.01
N GLU A 77 -25.43 -31.76 13.05
CA GLU A 77 -26.41 -31.69 11.95
C GLU A 77 -25.66 -31.64 10.60
N LEU A 78 -25.71 -32.74 9.84
CA LEU A 78 -25.11 -32.82 8.51
C LEU A 78 -25.92 -31.96 7.52
N GLY A 79 -25.31 -30.89 7.01
CA GLY A 79 -25.91 -30.06 5.96
C GLY A 79 -25.77 -30.70 4.57
N GLY A 80 -24.60 -31.26 4.27
CA GLY A 80 -24.39 -31.92 2.97
C GLY A 80 -23.04 -32.60 2.82
N THR A 81 -22.85 -33.26 1.67
CA THR A 81 -21.63 -33.96 1.30
C THR A 81 -21.13 -33.56 -0.09
N THR A 82 -19.83 -33.71 -0.32
CA THR A 82 -19.16 -33.39 -1.60
C THR A 82 -17.98 -34.34 -1.84
N LEU A 83 -17.54 -34.45 -3.10
CA LEU A 83 -16.26 -35.07 -3.44
C LEU A 83 -15.19 -33.98 -3.43
N ASP A 84 -14.32 -34.04 -2.44
CA ASP A 84 -13.21 -33.10 -2.28
C ASP A 84 -11.91 -33.77 -2.74
N PRO A 85 -11.22 -33.26 -3.79
CA PRO A 85 -10.11 -33.96 -4.43
C PRO A 85 -8.86 -34.01 -3.55
N GLN A 86 -8.64 -32.97 -2.74
CA GLN A 86 -7.46 -32.76 -1.91
C GLN A 86 -7.83 -31.82 -0.76
N ILE A 87 -7.06 -31.84 0.32
CA ILE A 87 -7.19 -30.89 1.42
C ILE A 87 -6.21 -29.73 1.16
N ASN A 88 -6.67 -28.70 0.45
CA ASN A 88 -5.90 -27.49 0.16
C ASN A 88 -6.86 -26.30 -0.01
N PHE A 89 -7.72 -26.10 0.98
CA PHE A 89 -8.78 -25.11 0.95
C PHE A 89 -8.30 -23.81 1.57
N SER A 90 -8.03 -22.82 0.71
CA SER A 90 -7.76 -21.44 1.12
C SER A 90 -9.03 -20.66 1.51
N GLY A 91 -10.21 -21.26 1.34
CA GLY A 91 -11.48 -20.78 1.89
C GLY A 91 -12.55 -21.87 1.88
N LEU A 92 -13.20 -22.09 3.03
CA LEU A 92 -14.30 -23.03 3.22
C LEU A 92 -15.62 -22.34 3.61
N THR A 93 -15.62 -21.06 3.95
CA THR A 93 -16.79 -20.32 4.46
C THR A 93 -17.99 -20.36 3.51
N ASP A 94 -17.76 -20.23 2.19
CA ASP A 94 -18.83 -20.36 1.19
C ASP A 94 -19.29 -21.82 1.00
N THR A 95 -18.40 -22.81 1.17
CA THR A 95 -18.77 -24.24 1.15
C THR A 95 -19.64 -24.61 2.34
N PHE A 96 -19.29 -24.14 3.55
CA PHE A 96 -20.15 -24.26 4.73
C PHE A 96 -21.49 -23.56 4.48
N LYS A 97 -21.49 -22.32 4.01
CA LYS A 97 -22.72 -21.56 3.73
C LYS A 97 -23.64 -22.24 2.70
N GLU A 98 -23.08 -22.85 1.66
CA GLU A 98 -23.83 -23.54 0.61
C GLU A 98 -24.39 -24.91 1.06
N LEU A 99 -23.71 -25.60 2.00
CA LEU A 99 -24.10 -26.93 2.45
C LEU A 99 -24.88 -26.93 3.78
N THR A 100 -24.52 -26.09 4.75
CA THR A 100 -25.11 -26.06 6.11
C THR A 100 -26.01 -24.84 6.35
N GLY A 101 -25.97 -23.84 5.47
CA GLY A 101 -26.63 -22.54 5.68
C GLY A 101 -25.93 -21.61 6.68
N LYS A 102 -24.83 -22.05 7.32
CA LYS A 102 -24.04 -21.28 8.29
C LYS A 102 -22.63 -21.00 7.77
N THR A 103 -22.04 -19.90 8.22
CA THR A 103 -20.62 -19.56 8.01
C THR A 103 -19.75 -19.82 9.23
N GLU A 104 -20.38 -20.05 10.40
CA GLU A 104 -19.76 -20.11 11.72
C GLU A 104 -20.42 -21.22 12.55
N HIS A 105 -19.71 -21.72 13.56
CA HIS A 105 -20.07 -22.88 14.39
C HIS A 105 -20.41 -24.12 13.53
N THR A 106 -19.46 -24.48 12.68
CA THR A 106 -19.54 -25.62 11.74
C THR A 106 -18.40 -26.60 11.94
N THR A 107 -18.57 -27.85 11.50
CA THR A 107 -17.52 -28.87 11.52
C THR A 107 -17.46 -29.60 10.18
N ALA A 108 -16.28 -30.07 9.79
CA ALA A 108 -16.07 -30.81 8.56
C ALA A 108 -15.30 -32.10 8.83
N ARG A 109 -15.68 -33.18 8.13
CA ARG A 109 -14.96 -34.46 8.13
C ARG A 109 -14.70 -34.89 6.69
N TRP A 110 -13.46 -35.26 6.38
CA TRP A 110 -13.10 -35.89 5.12
C TRP A 110 -12.72 -37.34 5.37
N THR A 111 -13.33 -38.28 4.64
CA THR A 111 -13.06 -39.72 4.75
C THR A 111 -12.76 -40.36 3.41
N GLY A 112 -11.96 -41.43 3.42
CA GLY A 112 -11.60 -42.20 2.23
C GLY A 112 -10.40 -43.10 2.48
N GLN A 113 -9.57 -43.25 1.45
CA GLN A 113 -8.29 -43.95 1.52
C GLN A 113 -7.18 -43.05 0.94
N ILE A 114 -5.96 -43.21 1.45
CA ILE A 114 -4.74 -42.59 0.91
C ILE A 114 -3.76 -43.67 0.43
N GLU A 115 -3.12 -43.44 -0.71
CA GLU A 115 -2.09 -44.31 -1.31
C GLU A 115 -0.81 -43.50 -1.56
N ALA A 116 0.35 -44.06 -1.22
CA ALA A 116 1.63 -43.39 -1.38
C ALA A 116 2.25 -43.66 -2.77
N PRO A 117 2.79 -42.65 -3.48
CA PRO A 117 3.41 -42.85 -4.81
C PRO A 117 4.73 -43.65 -4.75
N ALA A 118 5.37 -43.70 -3.59
CA ALA A 118 6.56 -44.49 -3.32
C ALA A 118 6.57 -44.98 -1.86
N THR A 119 7.13 -46.18 -1.60
CA THR A 119 7.21 -46.78 -0.26
C THR A 119 8.19 -46.00 0.64
N GLY A 120 7.68 -45.01 1.37
CA GLY A 120 8.47 -44.03 2.14
C GLY A 120 8.07 -43.92 3.61
N ASP A 121 8.82 -43.10 4.35
CA ASP A 121 8.42 -42.55 5.64
C ASP A 121 7.91 -41.12 5.38
N TYR A 122 6.62 -40.89 5.59
CA TYR A 122 5.92 -39.66 5.25
C TYR A 122 5.63 -38.83 6.51
N THR A 123 6.11 -37.59 6.53
CA THR A 123 5.72 -36.61 7.54
C THR A 123 4.57 -35.78 7.00
N PHE A 124 3.44 -35.72 7.72
CA PHE A 124 2.30 -34.88 7.39
C PHE A 124 2.40 -33.53 8.10
N TYR A 125 1.92 -32.49 7.42
CA TYR A 125 1.82 -31.12 7.94
C TYR A 125 0.41 -30.63 7.69
N ALA A 126 -0.29 -30.21 8.74
CA ALA A 126 -1.66 -29.74 8.68
C ALA A 126 -1.78 -28.35 9.30
N ILE A 127 -2.52 -27.45 8.66
CA ILE A 127 -2.80 -26.08 9.12
C ILE A 127 -4.23 -25.73 8.71
N GLY A 128 -4.94 -25.03 9.59
CA GLY A 128 -6.34 -24.64 9.41
C GLY A 128 -6.66 -23.42 10.26
N ASP A 129 -7.80 -22.79 9.95
CA ASP A 129 -8.29 -21.58 10.61
C ASP A 129 -8.69 -21.84 12.08
N ASN A 130 -9.06 -23.07 12.41
CA ASN A 130 -9.41 -23.54 13.76
C ASN A 130 -8.94 -25.01 13.90
N GLY A 131 -9.13 -25.63 15.07
CA GLY A 131 -8.55 -26.94 15.40
C GLY A 131 -8.97 -28.12 14.51
N PHE A 132 -8.04 -29.05 14.32
CA PHE A 132 -8.15 -30.18 13.39
C PHE A 132 -7.48 -31.47 13.92
N ARG A 133 -7.85 -32.62 13.36
CA ARG A 133 -7.27 -33.94 13.67
C ARG A 133 -7.13 -34.80 12.43
N LEU A 134 -5.95 -35.41 12.24
CA LEU A 134 -5.66 -36.34 11.15
C LEU A 134 -5.46 -37.75 11.68
N PHE A 135 -6.16 -38.71 11.08
CA PHE A 135 -6.08 -40.14 11.37
C PHE A 135 -5.64 -40.91 10.12
N ILE A 136 -4.66 -41.80 10.29
CA ILE A 136 -4.23 -42.79 9.30
C ILE A 136 -4.38 -44.18 9.93
N ASP A 137 -5.07 -45.09 9.25
CA ASP A 137 -5.45 -46.43 9.77
C ASP A 137 -6.08 -46.35 11.18
N ASP A 138 -7.02 -45.40 11.31
CA ASP A 138 -7.73 -45.00 12.55
C ASP A 138 -6.86 -44.55 13.73
N ARG A 139 -5.55 -44.39 13.54
CA ARG A 139 -4.63 -43.85 14.55
C ARG A 139 -4.47 -42.35 14.36
N PRO A 140 -4.61 -41.52 15.40
CA PRO A 140 -4.30 -40.09 15.29
C PRO A 140 -2.79 -39.92 15.02
N VAL A 141 -2.47 -39.21 13.95
CA VAL A 141 -1.09 -38.81 13.59
C VAL A 141 -0.86 -37.31 13.81
N ILE A 142 -1.95 -36.53 13.85
CA ILE A 142 -2.01 -35.14 14.36
C ILE A 142 -3.32 -35.02 15.15
N ASP A 143 -3.26 -34.51 16.38
CA ASP A 143 -4.44 -34.18 17.19
C ASP A 143 -4.27 -32.78 17.78
N HIS A 144 -4.96 -31.80 17.19
CA HIS A 144 -4.86 -30.37 17.54
C HIS A 144 -6.27 -29.76 17.62
N TRP A 145 -7.11 -30.28 18.51
CA TRP A 145 -8.50 -29.83 18.69
C TRP A 145 -8.62 -28.53 19.52
N VAL A 146 -7.73 -27.56 19.26
CA VAL A 146 -7.56 -26.29 20.00
C VAL A 146 -8.20 -25.13 19.23
N GLY A 147 -8.72 -24.13 19.96
CA GLY A 147 -9.35 -22.94 19.38
C GLY A 147 -8.34 -21.83 19.07
N ASP A 148 -7.34 -22.14 18.26
CA ASP A 148 -6.36 -21.20 17.70
C ASP A 148 -6.26 -21.37 16.17
N TRP A 149 -5.77 -20.35 15.49
CA TRP A 149 -5.79 -20.23 14.03
C TRP A 149 -4.40 -20.27 13.40
N ASP A 150 -4.34 -20.80 12.18
CA ASP A 150 -3.18 -20.81 11.27
C ASP A 150 -1.87 -21.35 11.91
N ARG A 151 -2.00 -22.27 12.87
CA ARG A 151 -0.86 -22.97 13.46
C ARG A 151 -0.60 -24.30 12.76
N GLU A 152 0.47 -24.38 11.98
CA GLU A 152 0.86 -25.64 11.37
C GLU A 152 1.36 -26.66 12.41
N GLN A 153 0.80 -27.87 12.33
CA GLN A 153 1.16 -29.02 13.14
C GLN A 153 1.87 -30.05 12.26
N THR A 154 2.91 -30.67 12.80
CA THR A 154 3.74 -31.68 12.10
C THR A 154 3.56 -33.04 12.76
N SER A 155 3.26 -34.08 11.99
CA SER A 155 3.15 -35.45 12.50
C SER A 155 4.51 -36.06 12.83
N GLN A 156 4.52 -37.16 13.59
CA GLN A 156 5.63 -38.11 13.49
C GLN A 156 5.61 -38.78 12.11
N ALA A 157 6.75 -39.32 11.66
CA ALA A 157 6.83 -39.97 10.35
C ALA A 157 5.97 -41.25 10.32
N VAL A 158 5.16 -41.38 9.27
CA VAL A 158 4.24 -42.49 9.02
C VAL A 158 4.78 -43.34 7.87
N ARG A 159 5.07 -44.61 8.12
CA ARG A 159 5.51 -45.56 7.09
C ARG A 159 4.32 -45.90 6.19
N LEU A 160 4.41 -45.56 4.90
CA LEU A 160 3.41 -45.91 3.89
C LEU A 160 4.05 -46.75 2.77
N THR A 161 3.30 -47.70 2.21
CA THR A 161 3.76 -48.57 1.11
C THR A 161 3.09 -48.17 -0.20
N ALA A 162 3.84 -48.14 -1.30
CA ALA A 162 3.26 -47.93 -2.62
C ALA A 162 2.39 -49.13 -3.04
N GLY A 163 1.19 -48.86 -3.53
CA GLY A 163 0.19 -49.88 -3.85
C GLY A 163 -0.62 -50.39 -2.64
N GLU A 164 -0.34 -49.94 -1.42
CA GLU A 164 -1.19 -50.18 -0.24
C GLU A 164 -2.08 -48.96 0.01
N LYS A 165 -3.37 -49.22 0.24
CA LYS A 165 -4.36 -48.19 0.58
C LYS A 165 -4.56 -48.17 2.09
N HIS A 166 -4.28 -47.02 2.68
CA HIS A 166 -4.42 -46.74 4.10
C HIS A 166 -5.72 -45.97 4.35
N THR A 167 -6.39 -46.22 5.47
CA THR A 167 -7.65 -45.53 5.80
C THR A 167 -7.37 -44.10 6.23
N PHE A 168 -8.02 -43.14 5.57
CA PHE A 168 -7.83 -41.71 5.80
C PHE A 168 -9.07 -41.10 6.45
N ARG A 169 -8.87 -40.37 7.55
CA ARG A 169 -9.87 -39.45 8.10
C ARG A 169 -9.23 -38.16 8.57
N LEU A 170 -9.71 -37.01 8.10
CA LEU A 170 -9.39 -35.69 8.61
C LEU A 170 -10.65 -35.05 9.18
N GLU A 171 -10.52 -34.34 10.29
CA GLU A 171 -11.59 -33.60 10.96
C GLU A 171 -11.15 -32.16 11.24
N LEU A 172 -12.07 -31.20 11.11
CA LEU A 172 -11.92 -29.77 11.38
C LEU A 172 -13.15 -29.26 12.14
N PHE A 173 -12.98 -28.27 13.02
CA PHE A 173 -14.06 -27.39 13.44
C PHE A 173 -13.79 -25.94 13.04
N GLN A 174 -14.84 -25.12 12.97
CA GLN A 174 -14.77 -23.67 12.82
C GLN A 174 -15.73 -23.02 13.81
N ASP A 175 -15.22 -22.24 14.76
CA ASP A 175 -16.07 -21.46 15.66
C ASP A 175 -16.55 -20.15 15.00
N THR A 176 -15.67 -19.20 14.69
CA THR A 176 -16.07 -17.87 14.16
C THR A 176 -15.07 -17.33 13.14
N GLY A 177 -15.49 -16.42 12.26
CA GLY A 177 -14.62 -15.69 11.34
C GLY A 177 -14.38 -16.37 9.98
N GLY A 178 -13.12 -16.71 9.70
CA GLY A 178 -12.71 -17.36 8.45
C GLY A 178 -13.09 -18.84 8.41
N ALA A 179 -12.50 -19.56 7.46
CA ALA A 179 -12.43 -21.03 7.46
C ALA A 179 -11.44 -21.48 6.38
N ASN A 180 -10.37 -22.17 6.75
CA ASN A 180 -9.37 -22.70 5.83
C ASN A 180 -8.87 -24.07 6.34
N MET A 181 -8.34 -24.92 5.44
CA MET A 181 -7.69 -26.17 5.83
C MET A 181 -6.77 -26.71 4.73
N TYR A 182 -5.51 -26.96 5.08
CA TYR A 182 -4.46 -27.46 4.19
C TYR A 182 -3.79 -28.71 4.75
N LEU A 183 -3.49 -29.68 3.89
CA LEU A 183 -2.67 -30.85 4.21
C LEU A 183 -1.52 -31.00 3.21
N ARG A 184 -0.31 -31.13 3.76
CA ARG A 184 0.93 -31.32 3.02
C ARG A 184 1.65 -32.56 3.54
N TRP A 185 2.52 -33.15 2.73
CA TRP A 185 3.42 -34.23 3.12
C TRP A 185 4.85 -34.01 2.62
N SER A 186 5.82 -34.63 3.27
CA SER A 186 7.22 -34.73 2.84
C SER A 186 7.76 -36.13 3.12
N THR A 187 8.92 -36.46 2.55
CA THR A 187 9.77 -37.59 2.98
C THR A 187 11.22 -37.11 2.98
N PRO A 188 12.20 -37.89 3.49
CA PRO A 188 13.62 -37.53 3.42
C PRO A 188 14.17 -37.30 1.99
N THR A 189 13.42 -37.63 0.93
CA THR A 189 13.77 -37.38 -0.48
C THR A 189 12.67 -36.67 -1.28
N LEU A 190 11.56 -36.27 -0.63
CA LEU A 190 10.42 -35.61 -1.25
C LEU A 190 10.11 -34.30 -0.53
N ALA A 191 10.37 -33.17 -1.19
CA ALA A 191 10.10 -31.84 -0.65
C ALA A 191 8.62 -31.66 -0.26
N LYS A 192 8.40 -30.89 0.83
CA LYS A 192 7.08 -30.61 1.41
C LYS A 192 6.13 -30.04 0.36
N GLN A 193 5.04 -30.76 0.10
CA GLN A 193 4.06 -30.43 -0.95
C GLN A 193 2.64 -30.80 -0.52
N VAL A 194 1.63 -30.21 -1.16
CA VAL A 194 0.22 -30.60 -1.00
C VAL A 194 0.06 -32.09 -1.31
N VAL A 195 -0.75 -32.81 -0.53
CA VAL A 195 -1.06 -34.22 -0.84
C VAL A 195 -1.89 -34.25 -2.13
N PRO A 196 -1.37 -34.82 -3.25
CA PRO A 196 -1.97 -34.67 -4.56
C PRO A 196 -3.27 -35.47 -4.66
N MET A 197 -4.26 -34.97 -5.41
CA MET A 197 -5.58 -35.61 -5.47
C MET A 197 -5.54 -37.09 -5.87
N ALA A 198 -4.59 -37.48 -6.73
CA ALA A 198 -4.40 -38.86 -7.18
C ALA A 198 -4.09 -39.85 -6.04
N ALA A 199 -3.54 -39.37 -4.92
CA ALA A 199 -3.30 -40.18 -3.72
C ALA A 199 -4.59 -40.57 -2.98
N PHE A 200 -5.69 -39.84 -3.20
CA PHE A 200 -6.95 -40.06 -2.49
C PHE A 200 -7.97 -40.88 -3.31
N THR A 201 -8.59 -41.86 -2.65
CA THR A 201 -9.73 -42.61 -3.17
C THR A 201 -10.95 -42.42 -2.25
N PRO A 202 -12.15 -42.11 -2.77
CA PRO A 202 -13.34 -41.97 -1.94
C PRO A 202 -13.78 -43.31 -1.33
N PRO A 203 -14.60 -43.30 -0.26
CA PRO A 203 -15.25 -44.50 0.27
C PRO A 203 -16.07 -45.22 -0.79
N ALA A 204 -16.05 -46.56 -0.81
CA ALA A 204 -16.71 -47.37 -1.84
C ALA A 204 -18.26 -47.31 -1.78
N ASP A 205 -18.83 -46.80 -0.69
CA ASP A 205 -20.25 -46.54 -0.47
C ASP A 205 -20.66 -45.10 -0.83
N PHE A 206 -19.72 -44.21 -1.20
CA PHE A 206 -20.02 -42.84 -1.58
C PHE A 206 -20.31 -42.72 -3.09
N GLU A 207 -21.59 -42.60 -3.45
CA GLU A 207 -21.99 -42.42 -4.86
C GLU A 207 -21.51 -41.06 -5.42
N VAL A 208 -20.59 -41.12 -6.38
CA VAL A 208 -20.04 -39.97 -7.08
C VAL A 208 -20.58 -39.93 -8.51
N PHE A 209 -21.29 -38.87 -8.89
CA PHE A 209 -21.66 -38.66 -10.30
C PHE A 209 -20.39 -38.45 -11.17
N PRO A 210 -20.18 -39.21 -12.25
CA PRO A 210 -18.95 -39.20 -13.04
C PRO A 210 -18.90 -38.01 -14.00
N VAL A 211 -18.07 -37.02 -13.65
CA VAL A 211 -17.65 -35.94 -14.55
C VAL A 211 -16.25 -35.47 -14.15
N GLU A 212 -15.40 -35.32 -15.16
CA GLU A 212 -14.03 -34.80 -15.06
C GLU A 212 -14.02 -33.35 -15.56
N TYR A 213 -13.30 -32.48 -14.86
CA TYR A 213 -13.05 -31.11 -15.31
C TYR A 213 -11.54 -30.87 -15.48
N THR A 214 -11.14 -30.23 -16.58
CA THR A 214 -9.74 -29.91 -16.88
C THR A 214 -9.63 -28.46 -17.35
N VAL A 215 -8.74 -27.66 -16.76
CA VAL A 215 -8.34 -26.35 -17.30
C VAL A 215 -7.31 -26.57 -18.41
N ALA A 216 -7.51 -25.97 -19.58
CA ALA A 216 -6.52 -26.01 -20.66
C ALA A 216 -5.27 -25.17 -20.34
N GLU A 217 -4.15 -25.47 -20.99
CA GLU A 217 -2.84 -24.79 -20.82
C GLU A 217 -2.87 -23.25 -20.91
N ASN A 218 -3.87 -22.71 -21.62
CA ASN A 218 -4.09 -21.27 -21.80
C ASN A 218 -4.93 -20.59 -20.71
N GLY A 219 -5.41 -21.34 -19.70
CA GLY A 219 -6.23 -20.83 -18.59
C GLY A 219 -7.66 -20.40 -18.94
N ARG A 220 -7.99 -20.22 -20.22
CA ARG A 220 -9.24 -19.55 -20.69
C ARG A 220 -10.34 -20.52 -21.10
N ARG A 221 -10.17 -21.82 -20.86
CA ARG A 221 -11.15 -22.86 -21.22
C ARG A 221 -11.09 -24.02 -20.23
N LEU A 222 -12.26 -24.41 -19.71
CA LEU A 222 -12.47 -25.69 -19.06
C LEU A 222 -12.99 -26.70 -20.10
N ARG A 223 -12.57 -27.96 -20.00
CA ARG A 223 -13.30 -29.12 -20.55
C ARG A 223 -14.10 -29.75 -19.42
N ALA A 224 -15.32 -30.16 -19.70
CA ALA A 224 -16.13 -31.01 -18.82
C ALA A 224 -16.42 -32.32 -19.57
N ARG A 225 -15.80 -33.43 -19.17
CA ARG A 225 -15.97 -34.77 -19.78
C ARG A 225 -16.92 -35.60 -18.93
N PHE A 226 -17.96 -36.13 -19.56
CA PHE A 226 -18.99 -36.96 -18.92
C PHE A 226 -18.94 -38.40 -19.43
N GLU A 227 -19.64 -39.30 -18.75
CA GLU A 227 -19.89 -40.66 -19.28
C GLU A 227 -21.07 -40.67 -20.26
N GLY A 228 -20.76 -40.97 -21.52
CA GLY A 228 -21.73 -41.02 -22.61
C GLY A 228 -22.15 -39.64 -23.15
N LYS A 229 -22.97 -39.67 -24.20
CA LYS A 229 -23.29 -38.46 -24.98
C LYS A 229 -23.99 -37.37 -24.15
N VAL A 230 -23.54 -36.12 -24.33
CA VAL A 230 -24.10 -34.93 -23.69
C VAL A 230 -25.23 -34.30 -24.53
N GLY A 231 -26.20 -33.68 -23.86
CA GLY A 231 -27.33 -32.95 -24.45
C GLY A 231 -27.94 -31.93 -23.48
N GLY A 232 -28.87 -31.10 -23.96
CA GLY A 232 -29.62 -30.13 -23.14
C GLY A 232 -28.82 -28.93 -22.62
N PHE A 233 -27.55 -28.79 -23.01
CA PHE A 233 -26.60 -27.86 -22.40
C PHE A 233 -26.81 -26.36 -22.69
N GLN A 234 -27.86 -25.98 -23.43
CA GLN A 234 -28.09 -24.61 -23.90
C GLN A 234 -28.25 -23.58 -22.75
N ALA A 235 -28.85 -23.98 -21.63
CA ALA A 235 -29.04 -23.12 -20.46
C ALA A 235 -27.90 -23.26 -19.41
N VAL A 236 -26.96 -24.18 -19.59
CA VAL A 236 -25.96 -24.53 -18.55
C VAL A 236 -25.08 -23.35 -18.17
N LYS A 237 -24.84 -22.40 -19.06
CA LYS A 237 -24.08 -21.18 -18.75
C LYS A 237 -24.62 -20.45 -17.50
N ASP A 238 -25.94 -20.34 -17.39
CA ASP A 238 -26.59 -19.52 -16.34
C ASP A 238 -26.81 -20.33 -15.04
N HIS A 239 -26.51 -21.63 -15.11
CA HIS A 239 -26.66 -22.65 -14.05
C HIS A 239 -25.31 -23.26 -13.61
N LEU A 240 -24.21 -22.72 -14.13
CA LEU A 240 -22.83 -23.15 -13.89
C LEU A 240 -22.02 -21.98 -13.32
N LYS A 241 -21.22 -22.26 -12.28
CA LYS A 241 -20.20 -21.36 -11.75
C LYS A 241 -18.83 -22.00 -11.90
N ALA A 242 -17.83 -21.18 -12.18
CA ALA A 242 -16.43 -21.53 -12.07
C ALA A 242 -15.76 -20.51 -11.13
N GLU A 243 -14.92 -20.97 -10.22
CA GLU A 243 -14.25 -20.15 -9.20
C GLU A 243 -12.77 -20.58 -9.16
N ALA A 244 -11.84 -19.63 -9.19
CA ALA A 244 -10.42 -19.87 -8.98
C ALA A 244 -10.02 -19.22 -7.66
N ASP A 245 -9.55 -20.01 -6.69
CA ASP A 245 -9.20 -19.56 -5.33
C ASP A 245 -10.30 -18.68 -4.68
N THR A 246 -11.54 -19.19 -4.65
CA THR A 246 -12.78 -18.49 -4.24
C THR A 246 -13.24 -17.32 -5.13
N THR A 247 -12.50 -16.96 -6.19
CA THR A 247 -12.84 -15.84 -7.08
C THR A 247 -13.64 -16.32 -8.28
N ALA A 248 -14.89 -15.85 -8.41
CA ALA A 248 -15.77 -16.22 -9.51
C ALA A 248 -15.19 -15.79 -10.88
N MET A 249 -14.99 -16.76 -11.77
CA MET A 249 -14.44 -16.58 -13.12
C MET A 249 -15.59 -16.38 -14.12
N PRO A 250 -15.69 -15.23 -14.83
CA PRO A 250 -16.85 -14.94 -15.67
C PRO A 250 -16.97 -15.87 -16.89
N ILE A 251 -17.96 -16.76 -16.90
CA ILE A 251 -18.18 -17.72 -18.01
C ILE A 251 -18.66 -16.98 -19.26
N LYS A 252 -17.95 -17.17 -20.37
CA LYS A 252 -18.23 -16.57 -21.67
C LYS A 252 -19.27 -17.38 -22.43
N SER A 253 -19.01 -18.68 -22.63
CA SER A 253 -19.84 -19.59 -23.43
C SER A 253 -19.71 -21.05 -22.98
N VAL A 254 -20.76 -21.84 -23.18
CA VAL A 254 -20.75 -23.30 -23.06
C VAL A 254 -21.04 -23.90 -24.44
N THR A 255 -20.20 -24.81 -24.91
CA THR A 255 -20.29 -25.39 -26.27
C THR A 255 -19.94 -26.89 -26.28
N SER A 256 -20.40 -27.63 -27.29
CA SER A 256 -20.00 -29.03 -27.51
C SER A 256 -18.58 -29.13 -28.06
N VAL A 257 -17.79 -30.11 -27.61
CA VAL A 257 -16.45 -30.36 -28.16
C VAL A 257 -16.53 -30.93 -29.59
N PRO A 258 -15.84 -30.36 -30.59
CA PRO A 258 -15.83 -30.92 -31.94
C PRO A 258 -15.16 -32.30 -31.97
N GLY A 259 -15.89 -33.32 -32.43
CA GLY A 259 -15.38 -34.69 -32.53
C GLY A 259 -15.43 -35.52 -31.24
N ASP A 260 -15.98 -34.98 -30.15
CA ASP A 260 -16.19 -35.66 -28.88
C ASP A 260 -17.64 -35.40 -28.42
N ALA A 261 -18.46 -36.45 -28.37
CA ALA A 261 -19.87 -36.33 -28.03
C ALA A 261 -20.15 -36.35 -26.52
N SER A 262 -19.16 -36.67 -25.67
CA SER A 262 -19.30 -36.74 -24.21
C SER A 262 -18.68 -35.55 -23.46
N SER A 263 -18.04 -34.61 -24.16
CA SER A 263 -17.48 -33.39 -23.56
C SER A 263 -18.17 -32.08 -23.94
N LEU A 264 -18.16 -31.13 -23.00
CA LEU A 264 -18.40 -29.71 -23.23
C LEU A 264 -17.11 -28.90 -23.06
N TYR A 265 -17.01 -27.77 -23.76
CA TYR A 265 -16.11 -26.68 -23.40
C TYR A 265 -16.88 -25.57 -22.70
N VAL A 266 -16.29 -25.03 -21.64
CA VAL A 266 -16.71 -23.82 -20.96
C VAL A 266 -15.61 -22.78 -21.19
N ASP A 267 -15.86 -21.82 -22.07
CA ASP A 267 -14.93 -20.71 -22.31
C ASP A 267 -15.05 -19.69 -21.18
N LEU A 268 -13.91 -19.25 -20.65
CA LEU A 268 -13.84 -18.23 -19.62
C LEU A 268 -13.51 -16.87 -20.26
N SER A 269 -14.08 -15.81 -19.69
CA SER A 269 -13.80 -14.44 -20.14
C SER A 269 -12.39 -14.03 -19.76
N GLU A 270 -11.86 -14.52 -18.63
CA GLU A 270 -10.51 -14.28 -18.13
C GLU A 270 -9.76 -15.58 -17.78
N PRO A 271 -8.42 -15.56 -17.70
CA PRO A 271 -7.62 -16.77 -17.57
C PRO A 271 -7.52 -17.20 -16.10
N ILE A 272 -7.66 -18.50 -15.87
CA ILE A 272 -7.19 -19.16 -14.65
C ILE A 272 -5.67 -19.29 -14.76
N GLN A 273 -4.94 -18.91 -13.71
CA GLN A 273 -3.48 -19.03 -13.66
C GLN A 273 -3.03 -20.43 -13.20
N LYS A 274 -1.75 -20.73 -13.42
CA LYS A 274 -1.07 -21.93 -12.93
C LYS A 274 -1.19 -22.03 -11.40
N ASN A 275 -1.25 -23.25 -10.88
CA ASN A 275 -1.39 -23.59 -9.45
C ASN A 275 -2.71 -23.18 -8.76
N GLN A 276 -3.58 -22.34 -9.34
CA GLN A 276 -4.87 -21.98 -8.72
C GLN A 276 -5.78 -23.20 -8.53
N LEU A 277 -6.51 -23.25 -7.42
CA LEU A 277 -7.52 -24.27 -7.16
C LEU A 277 -8.85 -23.86 -7.81
N VAL A 278 -9.34 -24.68 -8.74
CA VAL A 278 -10.50 -24.36 -9.57
C VAL A 278 -11.71 -25.17 -9.14
N ARG A 279 -12.70 -24.51 -8.55
CA ARG A 279 -13.99 -25.09 -8.16
C ARG A 279 -15.02 -24.86 -9.28
N VAL A 280 -15.82 -25.87 -9.57
CA VAL A 280 -16.88 -25.84 -10.58
C VAL A 280 -18.18 -26.35 -9.96
N VAL A 281 -19.24 -25.56 -10.04
CA VAL A 281 -20.56 -25.87 -9.48
C VAL A 281 -21.62 -25.79 -10.56
N TYR A 282 -22.26 -26.92 -10.87
CA TYR A 282 -23.49 -26.98 -11.64
C TYR A 282 -24.66 -27.23 -10.68
N ASP A 283 -25.72 -26.41 -10.75
CA ASP A 283 -26.82 -26.47 -9.78
C ASP A 283 -27.85 -27.60 -10.03
N GLY A 284 -27.80 -28.25 -11.19
CA GLY A 284 -28.73 -29.30 -11.60
C GLY A 284 -29.91 -28.84 -12.48
N ALA A 285 -30.20 -27.53 -12.54
CA ALA A 285 -31.41 -26.99 -13.16
C ALA A 285 -31.26 -26.59 -14.64
N GLY A 286 -30.04 -26.41 -15.14
CA GLY A 286 -29.74 -25.99 -16.53
C GLY A 286 -30.04 -26.99 -17.65
N GLY A 287 -30.86 -28.03 -17.41
CA GLY A 287 -31.33 -28.98 -18.43
C GLY A 287 -30.30 -29.99 -18.94
N LEU A 288 -29.10 -30.02 -18.36
CA LEU A 288 -27.98 -30.86 -18.81
C LEU A 288 -28.29 -32.35 -18.67
N THR A 289 -28.01 -33.11 -19.73
CA THR A 289 -28.07 -34.57 -19.75
C THR A 289 -26.76 -35.19 -20.19
N ALA A 290 -26.36 -36.31 -19.58
CA ALA A 290 -25.23 -37.14 -19.99
C ALA A 290 -25.67 -38.62 -20.04
N GLY A 291 -25.30 -39.34 -21.09
CA GLY A 291 -25.72 -40.74 -21.30
C GLY A 291 -27.24 -40.95 -21.38
N GLY A 292 -28.01 -39.88 -21.65
CA GLY A 292 -29.48 -39.89 -21.62
C GLY A 292 -30.11 -39.73 -20.22
N LYS A 293 -29.31 -39.59 -19.16
CA LYS A 293 -29.78 -39.24 -17.80
C LYS A 293 -29.61 -37.73 -17.57
N ALA A 294 -30.44 -37.14 -16.71
CA ALA A 294 -30.19 -35.78 -16.22
C ALA A 294 -28.93 -35.75 -15.35
N VAL A 295 -28.13 -34.70 -15.47
CA VAL A 295 -27.00 -34.43 -14.56
C VAL A 295 -27.56 -33.77 -13.30
N PRO A 296 -27.26 -34.27 -12.08
CA PRO A 296 -27.74 -33.68 -10.83
C PRO A 296 -27.00 -32.38 -10.49
N LYS A 297 -27.24 -31.81 -9.30
CA LYS A 297 -26.30 -30.84 -8.72
C LYS A 297 -24.92 -31.50 -8.60
N VAL A 298 -23.88 -30.83 -9.08
CA VAL A 298 -22.50 -31.33 -9.06
C VAL A 298 -21.57 -30.21 -8.62
N ILE A 299 -20.85 -30.45 -7.52
CA ILE A 299 -19.69 -29.67 -7.08
C ILE A 299 -18.45 -30.54 -7.35
N ARG A 300 -17.50 -30.03 -8.12
CA ARG A 300 -16.19 -30.67 -8.39
C ARG A 300 -15.12 -29.60 -8.44
N TYR A 301 -13.87 -30.04 -8.51
CA TYR A 301 -12.76 -29.19 -8.90
C TYR A 301 -12.19 -29.65 -10.24
N ALA A 302 -11.50 -28.77 -10.95
CA ALA A 302 -10.81 -29.09 -12.19
C ALA A 302 -9.32 -29.37 -11.95
N GLU A 303 -8.76 -30.33 -12.69
CA GLU A 303 -7.31 -30.43 -12.84
C GLU A 303 -6.81 -29.19 -13.59
N ASN A 304 -5.91 -28.42 -12.98
CA ASN A 304 -5.46 -27.15 -13.53
C ASN A 304 -4.14 -27.30 -14.30
N ALA A 305 -4.22 -27.63 -15.58
CA ALA A 305 -3.05 -27.66 -16.47
C ALA A 305 -2.65 -26.27 -17.02
N SER A 306 -3.22 -25.16 -16.51
CA SER A 306 -2.89 -23.81 -16.97
C SER A 306 -1.40 -23.50 -16.75
N THR A 307 -0.75 -22.99 -17.78
CA THR A 307 0.63 -22.49 -17.73
C THR A 307 0.71 -20.99 -17.44
N HIS A 308 -0.44 -20.29 -17.49
CA HIS A 308 -0.52 -18.84 -17.39
C HIS A 308 0.00 -18.34 -16.03
N ARG A 309 0.64 -17.16 -16.04
CA ARG A 309 1.21 -16.48 -14.87
C ARG A 309 0.71 -15.04 -14.88
N LEU A 310 0.57 -14.45 -13.70
CA LEU A 310 0.42 -13.00 -13.57
C LEU A 310 1.75 -12.33 -13.92
N THR A 311 1.79 -11.65 -15.07
CA THR A 311 2.94 -10.84 -15.51
C THR A 311 2.49 -9.42 -15.80
N THR A 312 3.38 -8.45 -15.64
CA THR A 312 3.12 -7.09 -16.12
C THR A 312 3.38 -6.95 -17.62
N GLU A 313 2.85 -5.87 -18.20
CA GLU A 313 3.16 -5.47 -19.57
C GLU A 313 4.66 -5.24 -19.84
N TRP A 314 5.49 -5.01 -18.82
CA TRP A 314 6.94 -4.84 -18.97
C TRP A 314 7.70 -6.17 -18.81
N GLY A 315 7.25 -7.05 -17.90
CA GLY A 315 7.78 -8.41 -17.75
C GLY A 315 7.62 -9.24 -19.04
N ASP A 316 6.49 -9.11 -19.73
CA ASP A 316 6.25 -9.71 -21.05
C ASP A 316 7.30 -9.30 -22.12
N LYS A 317 7.97 -8.16 -21.92
CA LYS A 317 8.80 -7.47 -22.93
C LYS A 317 10.28 -7.33 -22.51
N VAL A 318 10.68 -7.84 -21.34
CA VAL A 318 12.00 -7.57 -20.77
C VAL A 318 13.14 -8.25 -21.54
N ASP A 319 14.18 -7.50 -21.92
CA ASP A 319 15.41 -8.11 -22.43
C ASP A 319 16.21 -8.71 -21.27
N LYS A 320 15.97 -10.00 -20.99
CA LYS A 320 16.72 -10.78 -19.99
C LYS A 320 18.25 -10.81 -20.23
N LYS A 321 18.78 -10.31 -21.36
CA LYS A 321 20.23 -10.13 -21.57
C LYS A 321 20.77 -8.79 -21.07
N HIS A 322 19.95 -7.75 -21.04
CA HIS A 322 20.34 -6.38 -20.69
C HIS A 322 19.23 -5.62 -19.92
N PRO A 323 18.63 -6.18 -18.84
CA PRO A 323 17.53 -5.53 -18.14
C PRO A 323 18.02 -4.29 -17.38
N LEU A 324 17.15 -3.29 -17.25
CA LEU A 324 17.44 -1.98 -16.63
C LEU A 324 18.74 -1.34 -17.19
N PRO A 325 18.83 -1.04 -18.51
CA PRO A 325 20.05 -0.57 -19.17
C PRO A 325 20.42 0.90 -18.85
N GLU A 326 19.62 1.61 -18.04
CA GLU A 326 19.83 3.00 -17.64
C GLU A 326 20.99 3.17 -16.66
N TYR A 327 21.53 4.40 -16.55
CA TYR A 327 22.55 4.69 -15.54
C TYR A 327 21.93 4.75 -14.12
N PRO A 328 22.41 3.99 -13.13
CA PRO A 328 21.70 3.83 -11.84
C PRO A 328 21.73 5.03 -10.89
N ARG A 329 22.70 5.95 -11.01
CA ARG A 329 22.82 7.14 -10.13
C ARG A 329 22.50 8.45 -10.86
N PRO A 330 21.23 8.87 -10.99
CA PRO A 330 20.87 10.14 -11.62
C PRO A 330 21.63 11.37 -11.09
N GLN A 331 21.95 11.41 -9.78
CA GLN A 331 22.69 12.51 -9.15
C GLN A 331 24.21 12.49 -9.35
N GLN A 332 24.79 11.37 -9.81
CA GLN A 332 26.25 11.20 -9.90
C GLN A 332 26.65 10.57 -11.25
N LYS A 333 26.16 11.16 -12.34
CA LYS A 333 26.29 10.61 -13.70
C LYS A 333 27.69 10.78 -14.29
N ARG A 334 28.40 9.67 -14.48
CA ARG A 334 29.63 9.59 -15.28
C ARG A 334 29.35 9.16 -16.72
N SER A 335 30.21 9.58 -17.65
CA SER A 335 30.07 9.31 -19.09
C SER A 335 30.66 7.97 -19.55
N ARG A 336 31.52 7.36 -18.73
CA ARG A 336 32.11 6.02 -18.95
C ARG A 336 31.61 5.11 -17.84
N TRP A 337 30.92 4.04 -18.21
CA TRP A 337 30.44 2.99 -17.29
C TRP A 337 30.05 1.75 -18.10
N LYS A 338 29.75 0.64 -17.43
CA LYS A 338 29.21 -0.58 -18.05
C LYS A 338 28.26 -1.29 -17.09
N ASN A 339 27.02 -1.45 -17.51
CA ASN A 339 26.01 -2.26 -16.83
C ASN A 339 26.44 -3.74 -16.79
N LEU A 340 26.24 -4.43 -15.67
CA LEU A 340 26.57 -5.83 -15.42
C LEU A 340 25.34 -6.72 -15.15
N ASN A 341 24.13 -6.21 -15.36
CA ASN A 341 22.87 -6.97 -15.34
C ASN A 341 22.80 -8.03 -16.47
N GLY A 342 21.73 -8.81 -16.50
CA GLY A 342 21.53 -9.95 -17.39
C GLY A 342 22.04 -11.25 -16.77
N PRO A 343 22.40 -12.28 -17.56
CA PRO A 343 22.76 -13.59 -17.04
C PRO A 343 24.05 -13.58 -16.20
N TRP A 344 23.95 -14.11 -14.99
CA TRP A 344 25.07 -14.57 -14.16
C TRP A 344 24.98 -16.10 -14.04
N GLN A 345 26.09 -16.74 -13.64
CA GLN A 345 26.06 -18.09 -13.10
C GLN A 345 25.61 -18.05 -11.64
N PHE A 346 24.95 -19.11 -11.18
CA PHE A 346 24.38 -19.22 -9.85
C PHE A 346 24.61 -20.62 -9.26
N SER A 347 24.63 -20.69 -7.94
CA SER A 347 24.27 -21.88 -7.16
C SER A 347 23.71 -21.45 -5.80
N GLY A 348 22.86 -22.27 -5.19
CA GLY A 348 22.72 -22.28 -3.74
C GLY A 348 24.05 -22.66 -3.05
N ALA A 349 24.11 -22.52 -1.73
CA ALA A 349 25.30 -22.82 -0.93
C ALA A 349 24.91 -23.30 0.47
N GLU A 350 25.84 -23.97 1.16
CA GLU A 350 25.65 -24.37 2.56
C GLU A 350 26.06 -23.26 3.55
N ALA A 351 25.54 -23.33 4.77
CA ALA A 351 25.82 -22.35 5.83
C ALA A 351 27.33 -22.26 6.15
N GLY A 352 27.93 -21.11 5.84
CA GLY A 352 29.36 -20.86 6.04
C GLY A 352 30.27 -21.38 4.91
N GLU A 353 29.72 -21.89 3.81
CA GLU A 353 30.49 -22.30 2.64
C GLU A 353 31.31 -21.14 2.03
N GLN A 354 32.42 -21.49 1.37
CA GLN A 354 33.34 -20.54 0.74
C GLN A 354 33.39 -20.75 -0.78
N PRO A 355 33.24 -19.68 -1.58
CA PRO A 355 33.12 -19.79 -3.03
C PRO A 355 34.38 -20.36 -3.70
N VAL A 356 34.20 -21.25 -4.67
CA VAL A 356 35.30 -21.88 -5.42
C VAL A 356 35.63 -21.10 -6.69
N PHE A 357 36.72 -20.33 -6.64
CA PHE A 357 37.18 -19.51 -7.76
C PHE A 357 37.70 -20.33 -8.95
N GLY A 358 37.63 -19.76 -10.16
CA GLY A 358 38.09 -20.37 -11.40
C GLY A 358 37.19 -21.48 -11.99
N LYS A 359 36.13 -21.89 -11.30
CA LYS A 359 35.12 -22.85 -11.79
C LYS A 359 33.85 -22.15 -12.25
N ASP A 360 33.14 -22.75 -13.19
CA ASP A 360 31.75 -22.38 -13.49
C ASP A 360 30.82 -22.91 -12.37
N LEU A 361 29.71 -22.21 -12.11
CA LEU A 361 28.60 -22.73 -11.31
C LEU A 361 27.52 -23.33 -12.24
N ASP A 362 26.76 -24.29 -11.74
CA ASP A 362 25.90 -25.15 -12.56
C ASP A 362 24.63 -24.46 -13.09
N GLU A 363 24.11 -23.46 -12.36
CA GLU A 363 22.86 -22.76 -12.70
C GLU A 363 23.08 -21.33 -13.21
N LYS A 364 21.98 -20.64 -13.54
CA LYS A 364 22.00 -19.26 -14.05
C LYS A 364 20.84 -18.44 -13.50
N ILE A 365 21.12 -17.19 -13.20
CA ILE A 365 20.15 -16.19 -12.73
C ILE A 365 20.22 -14.93 -13.59
N ILE A 366 19.09 -14.26 -13.79
CA ILE A 366 19.05 -12.94 -14.44
C ILE A 366 19.14 -11.85 -13.38
N VAL A 367 20.34 -11.27 -13.21
CA VAL A 367 20.53 -10.09 -12.37
C VAL A 367 19.91 -8.86 -13.05
N PRO A 368 19.19 -7.98 -12.34
CA PRO A 368 19.09 -7.91 -10.89
C PRO A 368 17.71 -8.32 -10.37
N PHE A 369 17.19 -9.48 -10.77
CA PHE A 369 15.90 -9.97 -10.25
C PHE A 369 16.13 -10.94 -9.07
N PRO A 370 15.36 -10.86 -7.96
CA PRO A 370 15.53 -11.70 -6.78
C PRO A 370 15.39 -13.20 -7.07
N VAL A 371 16.03 -14.07 -6.28
CA VAL A 371 16.04 -15.52 -6.51
C VAL A 371 14.62 -16.09 -6.68
N GLU A 372 13.72 -15.66 -5.81
CA GLU A 372 12.31 -16.07 -5.73
C GLU A 372 11.47 -15.63 -6.94
N SER A 373 11.89 -14.60 -7.68
CA SER A 373 11.09 -13.97 -8.73
C SER A 373 11.04 -14.75 -10.05
N GLN A 374 9.94 -14.61 -10.80
CA GLN A 374 9.79 -15.22 -12.13
C GLN A 374 10.80 -14.67 -13.16
N LEU A 375 11.22 -13.41 -13.02
CA LEU A 375 12.16 -12.79 -13.95
C LEU A 375 13.61 -13.28 -13.76
N SER A 376 14.01 -13.66 -12.55
CA SER A 376 15.33 -14.27 -12.26
C SER A 376 15.53 -15.59 -13.00
N GLY A 377 14.45 -16.37 -13.11
CA GLY A 377 14.42 -17.70 -13.73
C GLY A 377 14.64 -18.87 -12.77
N LEU A 378 14.63 -18.65 -11.44
CA LEU A 378 14.78 -19.72 -10.44
C LEU A 378 13.49 -20.06 -9.67
N GLU A 379 12.60 -19.08 -9.43
CA GLU A 379 11.28 -19.30 -8.75
C GLU A 379 11.39 -20.10 -7.42
N ARG A 380 12.44 -19.86 -6.61
CA ARG A 380 12.67 -20.55 -5.30
C ARG A 380 13.42 -19.67 -4.28
N HIS A 381 13.37 -20.09 -3.01
CA HIS A 381 14.09 -19.47 -1.89
C HIS A 381 15.45 -20.14 -1.62
N GLU A 382 16.43 -19.36 -1.15
CA GLU A 382 17.81 -19.77 -0.83
C GLU A 382 18.39 -18.92 0.33
N ASP A 383 18.72 -19.51 1.48
CA ASP A 383 19.35 -18.78 2.62
C ASP A 383 20.77 -18.27 2.28
N HIS A 384 21.51 -19.05 1.47
CA HIS A 384 22.91 -18.85 1.15
C HIS A 384 23.16 -19.16 -0.32
N MET A 385 23.93 -18.33 -1.01
CA MET A 385 24.06 -18.41 -2.48
C MET A 385 25.35 -17.82 -3.03
N PHE A 386 25.78 -18.31 -4.19
CA PHE A 386 26.92 -17.78 -4.96
C PHE A 386 26.49 -17.29 -6.34
N TYR A 387 26.81 -16.03 -6.65
CA TYR A 387 26.70 -15.44 -7.98
C TYR A 387 28.09 -15.38 -8.62
N ARG A 388 28.23 -15.74 -9.90
CA ARG A 388 29.49 -15.61 -10.65
C ARG A 388 29.32 -14.97 -12.02
N ARG A 389 30.24 -14.07 -12.38
CA ARG A 389 30.31 -13.50 -13.75
C ARG A 389 31.73 -13.17 -14.17
N LEU A 390 32.06 -13.53 -15.41
CA LEU A 390 33.31 -13.13 -16.07
C LEU A 390 33.10 -11.82 -16.85
N ILE A 391 33.92 -10.81 -16.59
CA ILE A 391 33.82 -9.49 -17.23
C ILE A 391 35.10 -9.09 -17.99
N ASP A 392 34.90 -8.36 -19.08
CA ASP A 392 35.96 -7.67 -19.83
C ASP A 392 35.98 -6.18 -19.45
N VAL A 393 37.12 -5.71 -18.93
CA VAL A 393 37.41 -4.29 -18.65
C VAL A 393 37.86 -3.60 -19.94
N PRO A 394 37.19 -2.54 -20.44
CA PRO A 394 37.56 -1.91 -21.71
C PRO A 394 38.96 -1.28 -21.67
N LYS A 395 39.84 -1.67 -22.60
CA LYS A 395 41.22 -1.13 -22.70
C LYS A 395 41.26 0.40 -22.85
N SER A 396 40.24 0.99 -23.48
CA SER A 396 40.07 2.45 -23.63
C SER A 396 39.86 3.19 -22.29
N TRP A 397 39.48 2.49 -21.23
CA TRP A 397 39.34 3.08 -19.89
C TRP A 397 40.67 3.34 -19.20
N LYS A 398 41.78 2.73 -19.65
CA LYS A 398 43.14 2.91 -19.08
C LYS A 398 43.16 2.68 -17.56
N VAL A 399 42.64 1.54 -17.12
CA VAL A 399 42.66 1.13 -15.70
C VAL A 399 44.03 0.55 -15.35
N GLY A 400 44.57 0.89 -14.18
CA GLY A 400 45.90 0.44 -13.75
C GLY A 400 46.24 0.85 -12.32
N LYS A 401 47.28 0.23 -11.75
CA LYS A 401 47.68 0.37 -10.33
C LYS A 401 48.62 1.56 -10.06
N ASP A 402 48.93 2.36 -11.08
CA ASP A 402 49.79 3.53 -10.96
C ASP A 402 48.97 4.83 -10.80
N ASN A 403 49.58 5.86 -10.22
CA ASN A 403 48.93 7.15 -9.91
C ASN A 403 48.61 8.05 -11.12
N ARG A 404 48.68 7.54 -12.36
CA ARG A 404 48.28 8.23 -13.60
C ARG A 404 47.24 7.45 -14.41
N SER A 405 46.98 6.19 -14.06
CA SER A 405 45.90 5.37 -14.63
C SER A 405 44.57 5.64 -13.93
N ASN A 406 43.44 5.28 -14.54
CA ASN A 406 42.15 5.29 -13.85
C ASN A 406 42.08 4.13 -12.84
N ARG A 407 41.36 4.33 -11.74
CA ARG A 407 40.90 3.24 -10.87
C ARG A 407 39.55 2.71 -11.38
N LEU A 408 39.13 1.55 -10.90
CA LEU A 408 37.89 0.88 -11.32
C LEU A 408 37.02 0.58 -10.09
N LYS A 409 35.89 1.29 -9.97
CA LYS A 409 34.87 1.02 -8.97
C LYS A 409 33.85 0.02 -9.54
N LEU A 410 33.55 -1.02 -8.77
CA LEU A 410 32.41 -1.93 -8.95
C LEU A 410 31.34 -1.51 -7.95
N ASN A 411 30.09 -1.39 -8.38
CA ASN A 411 29.01 -0.77 -7.63
C ASN A 411 27.77 -1.67 -7.67
N PHE A 412 27.03 -1.71 -6.57
CA PHE A 412 25.78 -2.45 -6.40
C PHE A 412 24.71 -1.46 -5.89
N GLY A 413 23.50 -1.51 -6.44
CA GLY A 413 22.39 -0.66 -5.95
C GLY A 413 21.84 -1.12 -4.60
N ALA A 414 21.80 -2.42 -4.38
CA ALA A 414 21.43 -3.13 -3.15
C ALA A 414 21.69 -4.64 -3.37
N VAL A 415 21.90 -5.40 -2.29
CA VAL A 415 21.95 -6.87 -2.29
C VAL A 415 21.39 -7.34 -0.95
N ASP A 416 20.25 -8.03 -0.94
CA ASP A 416 19.63 -8.51 0.31
C ASP A 416 20.27 -9.85 0.74
N TYR A 417 20.84 -10.04 1.94
CA TYR A 417 21.02 -9.08 3.05
C TYR A 417 22.51 -8.82 3.36
N GLN A 418 23.34 -9.87 3.40
CA GLN A 418 24.78 -9.76 3.64
C GLN A 418 25.57 -10.25 2.41
N ALA A 419 26.36 -9.35 1.80
CA ALA A 419 27.11 -9.61 0.58
C ALA A 419 28.63 -9.56 0.79
N ARG A 420 29.34 -10.62 0.36
CA ARG A 420 30.81 -10.70 0.31
C ARG A 420 31.26 -10.73 -1.15
N VAL A 421 31.94 -9.67 -1.62
CA VAL A 421 32.35 -9.52 -3.03
C VAL A 421 33.81 -9.88 -3.21
N PHE A 422 34.07 -10.77 -4.17
CA PHE A 422 35.40 -11.24 -4.54
C PHE A 422 35.71 -10.93 -6.01
N VAL A 423 36.93 -10.49 -6.28
CA VAL A 423 37.46 -10.34 -7.64
C VAL A 423 38.72 -11.19 -7.78
N ASN A 424 38.71 -12.13 -8.72
CA ASN A 424 39.81 -13.07 -8.99
C ASN A 424 40.28 -13.87 -7.75
N GLY A 425 39.40 -14.09 -6.77
CA GLY A 425 39.70 -14.77 -5.50
C GLY A 425 40.12 -13.84 -4.34
N THR A 426 40.30 -12.54 -4.58
CA THR A 426 40.54 -11.54 -3.53
C THR A 426 39.22 -10.93 -3.06
N LYS A 427 38.91 -10.95 -1.75
CA LYS A 427 37.76 -10.21 -1.20
C LYS A 427 38.04 -8.71 -1.35
N VAL A 428 37.13 -7.98 -2.00
CA VAL A 428 37.25 -6.54 -2.29
C VAL A 428 36.23 -5.69 -1.54
N ALA A 429 35.12 -6.27 -1.10
CA ALA A 429 34.13 -5.61 -0.23
C ALA A 429 33.33 -6.64 0.57
N GLU A 430 32.70 -6.15 1.62
CA GLU A 430 31.73 -6.84 2.48
C GLU A 430 30.69 -5.81 2.91
N HIS A 431 29.41 -6.15 2.83
CA HIS A 431 28.29 -5.26 3.10
C HIS A 431 27.17 -6.02 3.81
N THR A 432 26.41 -5.32 4.65
CA THR A 432 25.21 -5.82 5.32
C THR A 432 24.15 -4.73 5.25
N GLY A 433 23.01 -5.03 4.63
CA GLY A 433 21.87 -4.13 4.51
C GLY A 433 21.14 -4.32 3.19
N GLY A 434 19.84 -4.63 3.25
CA GLY A 434 19.07 -5.06 2.09
C GLY A 434 18.78 -4.00 1.03
N TYR A 435 18.99 -2.72 1.35
CA TYR A 435 18.37 -1.59 0.65
C TYR A 435 19.34 -0.44 0.33
N ASN A 436 20.59 -0.52 0.80
CA ASN A 436 21.58 0.54 0.60
C ASN A 436 22.54 0.20 -0.55
N ALA A 437 22.91 1.20 -1.34
CA ALA A 437 23.93 1.03 -2.37
C ALA A 437 25.34 0.94 -1.73
N PHE A 438 26.24 0.16 -2.34
CA PHE A 438 27.63 0.08 -1.92
C PHE A 438 28.58 -0.07 -3.10
N SER A 439 29.88 0.11 -2.86
CA SER A 439 30.91 0.11 -3.89
C SER A 439 32.25 -0.43 -3.41
N ALA A 440 33.00 -1.02 -4.33
CA ALA A 440 34.32 -1.60 -4.11
C ALA A 440 35.32 -1.04 -5.13
N ASP A 441 36.52 -0.65 -4.71
CA ASP A 441 37.61 -0.43 -5.65
C ASP A 441 38.28 -1.78 -5.98
N ILE A 442 38.15 -2.22 -7.22
CA ILE A 442 38.62 -3.55 -7.65
C ILE A 442 39.96 -3.51 -8.39
N THR A 443 40.56 -2.33 -8.54
CA THR A 443 41.76 -2.07 -9.38
C THR A 443 42.93 -2.98 -9.03
N ASP A 444 43.15 -3.18 -7.72
CA ASP A 444 44.28 -3.94 -7.22
C ASP A 444 44.05 -5.46 -7.20
N ALA A 445 42.80 -5.91 -7.35
CA ALA A 445 42.43 -7.31 -7.56
C ALA A 445 42.44 -7.73 -9.05
N LEU A 446 42.66 -6.81 -9.99
CA LEU A 446 42.65 -7.12 -11.42
C LEU A 446 43.88 -7.93 -11.86
N LYS A 447 43.64 -8.96 -12.69
CA LYS A 447 44.63 -9.62 -13.53
C LYS A 447 45.00 -8.68 -14.69
N GLY A 448 46.28 -8.49 -14.97
CA GLY A 448 46.77 -7.52 -15.97
C GLY A 448 46.35 -7.79 -17.43
N SER A 449 45.74 -8.94 -17.74
CA SER A 449 45.07 -9.20 -19.01
C SER A 449 44.00 -10.29 -18.86
N GLY A 450 43.15 -10.45 -19.87
CA GLY A 450 42.07 -11.44 -19.90
C GLY A 450 40.81 -11.01 -19.15
N LYS A 451 39.85 -11.94 -19.05
CA LYS A 451 38.61 -11.75 -18.30
C LYS A 451 38.89 -11.73 -16.80
N GLN A 452 38.17 -10.86 -16.10
CA GLN A 452 38.19 -10.75 -14.65
C GLN A 452 37.00 -11.52 -14.10
N GLU A 453 37.23 -12.29 -13.05
CA GLU A 453 36.19 -13.07 -12.38
C GLU A 453 35.62 -12.27 -11.22
N ILE A 454 34.32 -12.03 -11.22
CA ILE A 454 33.56 -11.54 -10.06
C ILE A 454 32.81 -12.74 -9.47
N VAL A 455 32.91 -12.92 -8.16
CA VAL A 455 32.02 -13.79 -7.38
C VAL A 455 31.42 -12.97 -6.24
N VAL A 456 30.12 -13.12 -6.00
CA VAL A 456 29.44 -12.57 -4.82
C VAL A 456 28.85 -13.73 -4.04
N ALA A 457 29.24 -13.86 -2.78
CA ALA A 457 28.56 -14.74 -1.83
C ALA A 457 27.54 -13.92 -1.05
N VAL A 458 26.30 -14.38 -0.99
CA VAL A 458 25.21 -13.70 -0.28
C VAL A 458 24.61 -14.63 0.78
N THR A 459 24.23 -14.03 1.90
CA THR A 459 23.38 -14.63 2.93
C THR A 459 22.16 -13.73 3.14
N ASP A 460 20.98 -14.31 3.15
CA ASP A 460 19.73 -13.70 3.59
C ASP A 460 18.86 -14.77 4.24
N THR A 461 18.52 -14.60 5.51
CA THR A 461 17.79 -15.62 6.29
C THR A 461 16.35 -15.22 6.60
N GLY A 462 15.86 -14.09 6.08
CA GLY A 462 14.50 -13.58 6.37
C GLY A 462 14.16 -13.53 7.86
N GLY A 463 15.15 -13.23 8.71
CA GLY A 463 15.15 -13.57 10.13
C GLY A 463 14.89 -12.39 11.08
N ALA A 464 14.80 -12.68 12.38
CA ALA A 464 14.77 -11.66 13.41
C ALA A 464 16.02 -10.76 13.34
N ASP A 465 15.87 -9.50 13.76
CA ASP A 465 16.91 -8.46 13.80
C ASP A 465 17.47 -8.05 12.43
N GLN A 466 16.73 -8.33 11.35
CA GLN A 466 17.01 -7.87 9.98
C GLN A 466 15.90 -6.89 9.52
N PRO A 467 16.24 -5.66 9.09
CA PRO A 467 15.32 -4.78 8.37
C PRO A 467 14.87 -5.44 7.05
N MET A 468 13.58 -5.73 6.92
CA MET A 468 13.05 -6.60 5.84
C MET A 468 11.77 -6.08 5.17
N GLY A 469 11.13 -5.04 5.71
CA GLY A 469 9.85 -4.53 5.20
C GLY A 469 8.71 -5.52 5.42
N LYS A 470 7.98 -5.84 4.34
CA LYS A 470 6.87 -6.84 4.32
C LYS A 470 7.25 -8.18 3.67
N GLN A 471 8.54 -8.51 3.60
CA GLN A 471 9.00 -9.81 3.13
C GLN A 471 8.67 -10.94 4.13
N SER A 472 8.38 -12.13 3.63
CA SER A 472 8.23 -13.35 4.44
C SER A 472 8.63 -14.61 3.66
N THR A 473 9.26 -15.56 4.36
CA THR A 473 9.47 -16.95 3.90
C THR A 473 8.15 -17.74 3.81
N ASN A 474 7.11 -17.26 4.51
CA ASN A 474 5.76 -17.80 4.53
C ASN A 474 4.78 -16.64 4.24
N PRO A 475 4.61 -16.24 2.96
CA PRO A 475 3.76 -15.11 2.59
C PRO A 475 2.28 -15.37 2.85
N GLY A 476 1.55 -14.31 3.16
CA GLY A 476 0.14 -14.32 3.54
C GLY A 476 -0.28 -13.07 4.31
N GLY A 477 -1.59 -12.77 4.31
CA GLY A 477 -2.11 -11.59 5.01
C GLY A 477 -1.73 -10.29 4.30
N ILE A 478 -0.78 -9.57 4.90
CA ILE A 478 -0.16 -8.31 4.43
C ILE A 478 1.36 -8.45 4.26
N PHE A 479 1.89 -9.67 4.32
CA PHE A 479 3.31 -9.98 4.08
C PHE A 479 3.42 -10.83 2.81
N TYR A 480 4.41 -10.53 1.98
CA TYR A 480 4.53 -11.01 0.60
C TYR A 480 5.84 -11.78 0.39
N THR A 481 6.00 -12.40 -0.78
CA THR A 481 7.15 -13.25 -1.12
C THR A 481 8.48 -12.51 -0.94
N GLN A 482 9.42 -13.11 -0.19
CA GLN A 482 10.78 -12.60 -0.02
C GLN A 482 11.53 -12.37 -1.34
N SER A 483 12.51 -11.47 -1.34
CA SER A 483 13.27 -10.98 -2.49
C SER A 483 14.78 -11.00 -2.22
N SER A 484 15.33 -12.19 -2.00
CA SER A 484 16.72 -12.38 -1.63
C SER A 484 17.70 -12.11 -2.78
N GLY A 485 18.93 -11.70 -2.42
CA GLY A 485 20.05 -11.61 -3.34
C GLY A 485 20.18 -10.27 -4.08
N ILE A 486 20.74 -10.31 -5.30
CA ILE A 486 21.10 -9.10 -6.05
C ILE A 486 19.87 -8.52 -6.76
N TRP A 487 19.08 -7.72 -6.05
CA TRP A 487 17.81 -7.16 -6.55
C TRP A 487 17.92 -5.73 -7.13
N GLN A 488 19.09 -5.08 -7.08
CA GLN A 488 19.31 -3.83 -7.83
C GLN A 488 20.54 -3.89 -8.74
N THR A 489 20.58 -2.97 -9.70
CA THR A 489 21.55 -2.98 -10.80
C THR A 489 23.00 -3.03 -10.31
N VAL A 490 23.80 -3.86 -10.97
CA VAL A 490 25.25 -3.95 -10.77
C VAL A 490 25.96 -3.28 -11.93
N TRP A 491 26.97 -2.45 -11.68
CA TRP A 491 27.74 -1.80 -12.75
C TRP A 491 29.17 -1.48 -12.35
N MET A 492 30.04 -1.27 -13.34
CA MET A 492 31.41 -0.80 -13.12
C MET A 492 31.73 0.47 -13.90
N GLU A 493 32.60 1.32 -13.36
CA GLU A 493 33.00 2.59 -13.95
C GLU A 493 34.46 2.98 -13.64
N PRO A 494 35.18 3.60 -14.60
CA PRO A 494 36.56 4.05 -14.42
C PRO A 494 36.60 5.47 -13.84
N VAL A 495 37.08 5.59 -12.61
CA VAL A 495 37.27 6.86 -11.90
C VAL A 495 38.73 7.32 -11.97
N ALA A 496 39.00 8.61 -11.80
CA ALA A 496 40.38 9.12 -11.79
C ALA A 496 41.09 8.80 -10.45
N PRO A 497 42.44 8.88 -10.34
CA PRO A 497 43.18 8.59 -9.10
C PRO A 497 42.67 9.33 -7.86
N ALA A 498 42.33 10.61 -8.03
CA ALA A 498 41.50 11.37 -7.10
C ALA A 498 40.12 11.54 -7.75
N SER A 499 39.05 11.10 -7.08
CA SER A 499 37.70 11.02 -7.64
C SER A 499 36.61 11.45 -6.66
N ILE A 500 35.45 11.86 -7.19
CA ILE A 500 34.29 12.26 -6.40
C ILE A 500 33.62 10.98 -5.87
N GLU A 501 33.66 10.77 -4.57
CA GLU A 501 32.99 9.63 -3.93
C GLU A 501 31.51 9.95 -3.72
N ASN A 502 31.23 11.09 -3.10
CA ASN A 502 29.90 11.51 -2.72
C ASN A 502 29.69 13.01 -2.95
N ILE A 503 28.44 13.43 -3.13
CA ILE A 503 27.99 14.82 -3.13
C ILE A 503 26.88 14.93 -2.09
N VAL A 504 26.76 16.09 -1.45
CA VAL A 504 25.59 16.45 -0.64
C VAL A 504 25.16 17.87 -1.02
N THR A 505 23.90 18.03 -1.37
CA THR A 505 23.28 19.28 -1.80
C THR A 505 22.10 19.65 -0.93
N THR A 506 22.06 20.88 -0.42
CA THR A 506 20.96 21.35 0.44
C THR A 506 20.50 22.73 -0.04
N PRO A 507 19.26 22.88 -0.56
CA PRO A 507 18.76 24.15 -1.07
C PRO A 507 18.34 25.09 0.07
N ASP A 508 18.66 26.37 -0.08
CA ASP A 508 18.19 27.46 0.78
C ASP A 508 17.52 28.54 -0.10
N ILE A 509 16.20 28.64 0.02
CA ILE A 509 15.40 29.58 -0.77
C ILE A 509 15.41 31.00 -0.16
N ASP A 510 15.70 31.11 1.14
CA ASP A 510 15.65 32.37 1.89
C ASP A 510 16.92 33.19 1.64
N THR A 511 18.10 32.54 1.58
CA THR A 511 19.38 33.20 1.25
C THR A 511 19.70 33.26 -0.24
N GLY A 512 18.95 32.54 -1.07
CA GLY A 512 19.21 32.49 -2.52
C GLY A 512 20.32 31.51 -2.93
N THR A 513 20.59 30.45 -2.16
CA THR A 513 21.80 29.61 -2.33
C THR A 513 21.56 28.11 -2.29
N LEU A 514 22.51 27.35 -2.82
CA LEU A 514 22.62 25.90 -2.69
C LEU A 514 23.90 25.59 -1.91
N ALA A 515 23.79 24.90 -0.78
CA ALA A 515 24.94 24.29 -0.14
C ALA A 515 25.40 23.08 -0.95
N VAL A 516 26.71 22.95 -1.19
CA VAL A 516 27.31 21.81 -1.90
C VAL A 516 28.55 21.34 -1.14
N THR A 517 28.48 20.14 -0.56
CA THR A 517 29.64 19.42 -0.01
C THR A 517 30.03 18.30 -0.98
N VAL A 518 31.32 18.04 -1.13
CA VAL A 518 31.83 17.00 -2.06
C VAL A 518 32.95 16.24 -1.39
N ASP A 519 32.72 14.94 -1.19
CA ASP A 519 33.67 14.01 -0.58
C ASP A 519 34.46 13.28 -1.69
N ALA A 520 35.74 13.04 -1.47
CA ALA A 520 36.63 12.56 -2.52
C ALA A 520 37.63 11.49 -2.05
N ASP A 521 37.63 10.36 -2.75
CA ASP A 521 38.60 9.27 -2.60
C ASP A 521 39.89 9.63 -3.35
N GLY A 522 41.04 9.26 -2.77
CA GLY A 522 42.38 9.45 -3.34
C GLY A 522 42.86 10.91 -3.49
N ALA A 523 42.13 11.90 -2.96
CA ALA A 523 42.40 13.33 -3.16
C ALA A 523 43.47 13.89 -2.20
N SER A 524 44.36 14.74 -2.73
CA SER A 524 45.32 15.52 -1.93
C SER A 524 44.69 16.75 -1.29
N SER A 525 45.35 17.35 -0.28
CA SER A 525 44.96 18.64 0.29
C SER A 525 45.05 19.82 -0.71
N SER A 526 45.70 19.61 -1.87
CA SER A 526 45.72 20.58 -2.97
C SER A 526 44.56 20.41 -3.96
N ALA A 527 43.78 19.32 -3.86
CA ALA A 527 42.63 19.07 -4.71
C ALA A 527 41.57 20.17 -4.60
N ARG A 528 40.91 20.50 -5.71
CA ARG A 528 39.88 21.54 -5.78
C ARG A 528 38.62 21.03 -6.46
N VAL A 529 37.50 21.42 -5.85
CA VAL A 529 36.14 21.18 -6.34
C VAL A 529 35.67 22.44 -7.07
N GLU A 530 35.02 22.27 -8.21
CA GLU A 530 34.24 23.28 -8.91
C GLU A 530 32.84 22.73 -9.16
N ALA A 531 31.80 23.46 -8.72
CA ALA A 531 30.40 23.13 -8.96
C ALA A 531 29.74 24.26 -9.76
N VAL A 532 28.97 23.89 -10.79
CA VAL A 532 28.34 24.82 -11.74
C VAL A 532 26.89 24.42 -11.97
N ALA A 533 25.96 25.30 -11.59
CA ALA A 533 24.52 25.13 -11.77
C ALA A 533 24.04 25.76 -13.08
N ARG A 534 23.09 25.12 -13.76
CA ARG A 534 22.52 25.58 -15.03
C ARG A 534 21.00 25.57 -15.05
N ASP A 535 20.41 26.53 -15.75
CA ASP A 535 18.98 26.52 -16.08
C ASP A 535 18.64 25.42 -17.11
N ALA A 536 17.34 25.18 -17.34
CA ALA A 536 16.83 24.23 -18.33
C ALA A 536 17.15 24.63 -19.80
N ARG A 537 17.87 25.73 -20.04
CA ARG A 537 18.39 26.18 -21.34
C ARG A 537 19.92 26.03 -21.43
N GLY A 538 20.58 25.55 -20.38
CA GLY A 538 22.03 25.35 -20.27
C GLY A 538 22.83 26.57 -19.79
N ASN A 539 22.19 27.71 -19.54
CA ASN A 539 22.83 28.93 -19.05
C ASN A 539 23.36 28.72 -17.64
N VAL A 540 24.57 29.18 -17.34
CA VAL A 540 25.10 29.14 -15.96
C VAL A 540 24.33 30.14 -15.09
N VAL A 541 23.68 29.65 -14.03
CA VAL A 541 22.96 30.47 -13.05
C VAL A 541 23.75 30.64 -11.75
N GLY A 542 24.73 29.76 -11.49
CA GLY A 542 25.55 29.78 -10.29
C GLY A 542 26.83 28.98 -10.46
N LYS A 543 27.89 29.39 -9.76
CA LYS A 543 29.18 28.68 -9.74
C LYS A 543 29.89 28.93 -8.40
N VAL A 544 30.52 27.89 -7.86
CA VAL A 544 31.40 27.98 -6.68
C VAL A 544 32.62 27.06 -6.86
N SER A 545 33.70 27.34 -6.13
CA SER A 545 34.88 26.49 -6.09
C SER A 545 35.54 26.52 -4.71
N GLY A 546 36.17 25.42 -4.30
CA GLY A 546 36.80 25.29 -2.98
C GLY A 546 37.54 23.97 -2.77
N ALA A 547 37.69 23.57 -1.51
CA ALA A 547 38.27 22.28 -1.13
C ALA A 547 37.21 21.16 -1.10
N THR A 548 37.64 19.91 -1.16
CA THR A 548 36.80 18.75 -0.83
C THR A 548 36.53 18.69 0.67
N GLY A 549 35.42 18.09 1.09
CA GLY A 549 35.01 17.99 2.50
C GLY A 549 34.61 19.32 3.15
N THR A 550 34.40 20.40 2.38
CA THR A 550 33.91 21.69 2.90
C THR A 550 32.58 22.08 2.27
N LYS A 551 31.71 22.73 3.08
CA LYS A 551 30.40 23.24 2.63
C LYS A 551 30.61 24.46 1.72
N LEU A 552 30.58 24.25 0.42
CA LEU A 552 30.61 25.33 -0.57
C LEU A 552 29.22 25.97 -0.67
N THR A 553 29.15 27.29 -0.88
CA THR A 553 27.89 28.01 -1.04
C THR A 553 27.77 28.49 -2.49
N LEU A 554 26.91 27.84 -3.28
CA LEU A 554 26.66 28.16 -4.67
C LEU A 554 25.47 29.14 -4.76
N PRO A 555 25.65 30.38 -5.27
CA PRO A 555 24.54 31.33 -5.40
C PRO A 555 23.64 30.97 -6.58
N VAL A 556 22.32 30.97 -6.37
CA VAL A 556 21.30 30.72 -7.40
C VAL A 556 20.36 31.94 -7.44
N ALA A 557 20.82 33.01 -8.08
CA ALA A 557 20.06 34.27 -8.13
C ALA A 557 18.81 34.14 -9.02
N LYS A 558 17.67 34.68 -8.55
CA LYS A 558 16.34 34.55 -9.19
C LYS A 558 15.93 33.08 -9.37
N GLN A 559 15.75 32.39 -8.25
CA GLN A 559 15.36 30.99 -8.23
C GLN A 559 14.02 30.75 -8.94
N HIS A 560 13.96 29.64 -9.67
CA HIS A 560 12.74 28.97 -10.08
C HIS A 560 12.56 27.83 -9.08
N LEU A 561 11.51 27.89 -8.26
CA LEU A 561 11.31 26.96 -7.15
C LEU A 561 10.71 25.64 -7.63
N TRP A 562 11.13 24.53 -7.03
CA TRP A 562 10.55 23.21 -7.27
C TRP A 562 9.26 23.03 -6.46
N SER A 563 8.25 22.43 -7.08
CA SER A 563 6.97 22.09 -6.45
C SER A 563 6.25 20.96 -7.21
N PRO A 564 5.16 20.37 -6.67
CA PRO A 564 4.36 19.39 -7.39
C PRO A 564 3.74 19.88 -8.70
N ASP A 565 3.41 21.17 -8.81
CA ASP A 565 2.79 21.74 -10.01
C ASP A 565 3.82 22.31 -11.00
N ASP A 566 5.00 22.67 -10.50
CA ASP A 566 6.15 23.16 -11.28
C ASP A 566 7.44 22.48 -10.77
N PRO A 567 7.74 21.25 -11.23
CA PRO A 567 8.88 20.45 -10.75
C PRO A 567 10.19 20.88 -11.42
N TYR A 568 10.56 22.15 -11.24
CA TYR A 568 11.74 22.71 -11.88
C TYR A 568 13.04 22.16 -11.29
N LEU A 569 13.92 21.65 -12.16
CA LEU A 569 15.23 21.12 -11.80
C LEU A 569 16.34 21.86 -12.56
N TYR A 570 17.40 22.21 -11.85
CA TYR A 570 18.65 22.76 -12.38
C TYR A 570 19.66 21.62 -12.64
N ASP A 571 20.39 21.65 -13.76
CA ASP A 571 21.54 20.76 -13.98
C ASP A 571 22.72 21.19 -13.11
N LEU A 572 23.49 20.23 -12.56
CA LEU A 572 24.69 20.48 -11.76
C LEU A 572 25.90 19.72 -12.33
N ASP A 573 26.84 20.43 -12.99
CA ASP A 573 28.17 19.90 -13.33
C ASP A 573 29.07 20.03 -12.08
N VAL A 574 29.63 18.92 -11.58
CA VAL A 574 30.66 18.94 -10.50
C VAL A 574 31.97 18.34 -10.99
N THR A 575 33.07 19.08 -10.85
CA THR A 575 34.43 18.71 -11.22
C THR A 575 35.33 18.67 -9.99
N LEU A 576 36.08 17.57 -9.82
CA LEU A 576 37.22 17.49 -8.92
C LEU A 576 38.50 17.53 -9.75
N THR A 577 39.48 18.36 -9.37
CA THR A 577 40.80 18.45 -10.01
C THR A 577 41.91 18.35 -8.97
N ASP A 578 42.88 17.47 -9.18
CA ASP A 578 44.04 17.30 -8.30
C ASP A 578 45.32 17.09 -9.13
N GLY A 579 46.10 18.15 -9.31
CA GLY A 579 47.31 18.17 -10.15
C GLY A 579 47.03 17.85 -11.63
N ARG A 580 47.04 16.56 -11.98
CA ARG A 580 46.66 16.03 -13.31
C ARG A 580 45.47 15.07 -13.28
N SER A 581 45.01 14.65 -12.09
CA SER A 581 43.74 13.94 -11.93
C SER A 581 42.61 14.91 -12.19
N ARG A 582 41.59 14.47 -12.93
CA ARG A 582 40.32 15.16 -13.06
C ARG A 582 39.19 14.16 -13.15
N ASP A 583 38.24 14.26 -12.23
CA ASP A 583 36.96 13.56 -12.28
C ASP A 583 35.83 14.57 -12.49
N THR A 584 34.73 14.13 -13.08
CA THR A 584 33.57 15.00 -13.38
C THR A 584 32.30 14.17 -13.44
N VAL A 585 31.31 14.59 -12.65
CA VAL A 585 29.99 13.97 -12.56
C VAL A 585 28.91 15.01 -12.86
N ARG A 586 27.70 14.55 -13.17
CA ARG A 586 26.50 15.38 -13.30
C ARG A 586 25.38 14.91 -12.40
N GLY A 587 24.77 15.84 -11.70
CA GLY A 587 23.52 15.68 -10.98
C GLY A 587 22.55 16.80 -11.33
N TYR A 588 21.58 17.02 -10.47
CA TYR A 588 20.56 18.06 -10.56
C TYR A 588 20.08 18.46 -9.15
N PHE A 589 19.39 19.59 -9.03
CA PHE A 589 18.74 19.99 -7.78
C PHE A 589 17.47 20.81 -8.06
N GLY A 590 16.56 20.81 -7.10
CA GLY A 590 15.37 21.67 -7.07
C GLY A 590 15.47 22.64 -5.90
N MET A 591 15.19 23.92 -6.11
CA MET A 591 15.16 24.90 -5.02
C MET A 591 13.82 24.81 -4.29
N ARG A 592 13.78 24.17 -3.11
CA ARG A 592 12.56 24.02 -2.31
C ARG A 592 12.82 23.95 -0.81
N LYS A 593 11.95 24.59 -0.02
CA LYS A 593 11.92 24.53 1.45
C LYS A 593 10.60 23.90 1.90
N ILE A 594 10.67 22.90 2.77
CA ILE A 594 9.53 22.31 3.46
C ILE A 594 9.64 22.63 4.96
N GLY A 595 8.52 22.71 5.67
CA GLY A 595 8.49 22.91 7.13
C GLY A 595 7.07 22.90 7.67
N ILE A 596 6.93 23.22 8.96
CA ILE A 596 5.65 23.45 9.64
C ILE A 596 5.53 24.94 9.95
N GLU A 597 4.38 25.55 9.62
CA GLU A 597 4.04 26.93 9.99
C GLU A 597 2.58 26.99 10.48
N LYS A 598 2.24 27.97 11.34
CA LYS A 598 0.89 28.12 11.88
C LYS A 598 -0.01 28.86 10.88
N VAL A 599 -0.94 28.13 10.25
CA VAL A 599 -1.84 28.59 9.19
C VAL A 599 -3.29 28.31 9.61
N GLY A 600 -4.15 29.34 9.62
CA GLY A 600 -5.54 29.20 10.07
C GLY A 600 -5.70 28.81 11.54
N GLY A 601 -4.71 29.11 12.39
CA GLY A 601 -4.67 28.75 13.80
C GLY A 601 -3.93 27.44 14.11
N PHE A 602 -3.77 26.56 13.14
CA PHE A 602 -3.20 25.21 13.30
C PHE A 602 -1.79 25.12 12.73
N ASN A 603 -0.98 24.21 13.26
CA ASN A 603 0.30 23.86 12.64
C ASN A 603 0.06 23.04 11.38
N LYS A 604 0.56 23.53 10.24
CA LYS A 604 0.29 22.96 8.92
C LYS A 604 1.59 22.79 8.13
N LEU A 605 1.64 21.73 7.32
CA LEU A 605 2.74 21.51 6.38
C LEU A 605 2.79 22.63 5.34
N VAL A 606 3.95 23.25 5.18
CA VAL A 606 4.20 24.29 4.17
C VAL A 606 5.30 23.90 3.20
N LEU A 607 5.11 24.25 1.93
CA LEU A 607 6.12 24.17 0.87
C LEU A 607 6.34 25.56 0.30
N ASN A 608 7.58 26.03 0.34
CA ASN A 608 8.02 27.34 -0.17
C ASN A 608 7.21 28.53 0.44
N GLY A 609 6.90 28.45 1.74
CA GLY A 609 6.14 29.48 2.47
C GLY A 609 4.65 29.53 2.13
N LYS A 610 4.05 28.41 1.74
CA LYS A 610 2.62 28.26 1.43
C LYS A 610 2.08 26.94 1.98
N PRO A 611 0.84 26.87 2.49
CA PRO A 611 0.24 25.61 2.93
C PRO A 611 0.15 24.62 1.77
N VAL A 612 0.43 23.35 2.07
CA VAL A 612 0.27 22.24 1.14
C VAL A 612 -0.33 21.05 1.87
N PHE A 613 -1.34 20.42 1.25
CA PHE A 613 -1.85 19.15 1.74
C PHE A 613 -1.16 18.00 1.00
N SER A 614 -0.55 17.09 1.74
CA SER A 614 0.13 15.90 1.23
C SER A 614 -0.89 14.78 0.99
N LEU A 615 -1.51 14.77 -0.19
CA LEU A 615 -2.44 13.71 -0.61
C LEU A 615 -1.66 12.60 -1.32
N ALA A 616 -1.51 11.47 -0.63
CA ALA A 616 -0.67 10.34 -1.02
C ALA A 616 -1.45 9.03 -1.15
N THR A 617 -0.76 8.01 -1.68
CA THR A 617 -1.06 6.59 -1.43
C THR A 617 0.18 5.88 -0.90
N LEU A 618 -0.01 4.72 -0.27
CA LEU A 618 1.08 3.78 -0.07
C LEU A 618 1.57 3.24 -1.43
N ASP A 619 2.88 3.19 -1.59
CA ASP A 619 3.58 2.45 -2.65
C ASP A 619 4.61 1.51 -2.01
N GLN A 620 4.25 0.23 -1.89
CA GLN A 620 5.13 -0.81 -1.33
C GLN A 620 6.11 -1.41 -2.35
N GLY A 621 5.99 -1.07 -3.64
CA GLY A 621 7.01 -1.38 -4.65
C GLY A 621 7.19 -2.85 -5.06
N PHE A 622 6.18 -3.71 -4.85
CA PHE A 622 6.19 -5.12 -5.29
C PHE A 622 5.64 -5.30 -6.71
N TRP A 623 6.11 -6.33 -7.41
CA TRP A 623 5.80 -6.68 -8.81
C TRP A 623 5.55 -8.19 -8.95
N PRO A 624 4.51 -8.66 -9.66
CA PRO A 624 4.18 -10.10 -9.71
C PRO A 624 5.22 -10.95 -10.45
N ASP A 625 6.01 -10.33 -11.34
CA ASP A 625 7.02 -10.97 -12.16
C ASP A 625 8.45 -10.76 -11.61
N GLY A 626 8.75 -9.59 -11.05
CA GLY A 626 10.08 -9.21 -10.53
C GLY A 626 10.21 -9.04 -9.00
N LEU A 627 9.14 -9.27 -8.24
CA LEU A 627 9.03 -9.01 -6.78
C LEU A 627 9.49 -7.60 -6.42
N TYR A 628 10.58 -7.40 -5.67
CA TYR A 628 11.11 -6.05 -5.40
C TYR A 628 11.63 -5.28 -6.64
N THR A 629 11.87 -5.95 -7.76
CA THR A 629 12.53 -5.36 -8.93
C THR A 629 11.56 -5.10 -10.07
N ALA A 630 11.26 -3.84 -10.32
CA ALA A 630 10.47 -3.41 -11.48
C ALA A 630 11.12 -3.89 -12.81
N PRO A 631 10.38 -4.47 -13.76
CA PRO A 631 10.97 -5.04 -14.98
C PRO A 631 11.66 -4.04 -15.93
N SER A 632 11.43 -2.74 -15.78
CA SER A 632 12.07 -1.68 -16.57
C SER A 632 11.98 -0.30 -15.90
N ASP A 633 12.77 0.67 -16.36
CA ASP A 633 12.70 2.06 -15.90
C ASP A 633 11.34 2.73 -16.21
N ASP A 634 10.69 2.32 -17.32
CA ASP A 634 9.33 2.76 -17.66
C ASP A 634 8.27 2.17 -16.72
N ALA A 635 8.52 1.01 -16.12
CA ALA A 635 7.67 0.41 -15.09
C ALA A 635 7.78 1.17 -13.76
N LEU A 636 9.00 1.46 -13.27
CA LEU A 636 9.23 2.35 -12.12
C LEU A 636 8.52 3.71 -12.32
N ALA A 637 8.62 4.24 -13.53
CA ALA A 637 8.00 5.51 -13.88
C ALA A 637 6.47 5.41 -14.07
N PHE A 638 5.89 4.22 -14.29
CA PHE A 638 4.45 4.05 -14.51
C PHE A 638 3.66 4.30 -13.23
N ASP A 639 4.00 3.64 -12.12
CA ASP A 639 3.27 3.79 -10.86
C ASP A 639 3.29 5.26 -10.41
N LEU A 640 4.43 5.95 -10.50
CA LEU A 640 4.56 7.39 -10.23
C LEU A 640 3.72 8.26 -11.18
N LYS A 641 3.69 7.97 -12.49
CA LYS A 641 2.78 8.65 -13.44
C LYS A 641 1.30 8.39 -13.08
N ALA A 642 0.96 7.23 -12.54
CA ALA A 642 -0.39 6.87 -12.15
C ALA A 642 -0.89 7.70 -10.95
N HIS A 643 -0.04 7.96 -9.94
CA HIS A 643 -0.36 8.89 -8.84
C HIS A 643 -0.78 10.27 -9.37
N LYS A 644 0.06 10.93 -10.20
CA LYS A 644 -0.26 12.24 -10.80
C LYS A 644 -1.51 12.20 -11.70
N LYS A 645 -1.71 11.10 -12.45
CA LYS A 645 -2.91 10.89 -13.29
C LYS A 645 -4.18 10.81 -12.45
N LEU A 646 -4.12 10.23 -11.25
CA LEU A 646 -5.22 10.14 -10.30
C LEU A 646 -5.31 11.35 -9.34
N GLY A 647 -4.56 12.41 -9.61
CA GLY A 647 -4.67 13.68 -8.87
C GLY A 647 -3.98 13.69 -7.51
N PHE A 648 -3.19 12.67 -7.17
CA PHE A 648 -2.31 12.72 -5.99
C PHE A 648 -1.12 13.66 -6.25
N ASN A 649 -0.66 14.36 -5.21
CA ASN A 649 0.55 15.18 -5.25
C ASN A 649 1.71 14.60 -4.43
N ALA A 650 1.46 13.51 -3.69
CA ALA A 650 2.43 12.86 -2.84
C ALA A 650 2.43 11.33 -2.99
N VAL A 651 3.45 10.68 -2.43
CA VAL A 651 3.61 9.22 -2.31
C VAL A 651 4.25 8.91 -0.96
N ARG A 652 3.78 7.86 -0.28
CA ARG A 652 4.49 7.26 0.86
C ARG A 652 5.16 5.97 0.41
N LYS A 653 6.48 5.96 0.34
CA LYS A 653 7.28 4.77 -0.02
C LYS A 653 7.44 3.91 1.23
N HIS A 654 6.57 2.91 1.32
CA HIS A 654 6.29 2.20 2.56
C HIS A 654 7.33 1.12 2.86
N ILE A 655 8.01 1.23 4.01
CA ILE A 655 9.02 0.33 4.60
C ILE A 655 9.98 -0.39 3.61
N LYS A 656 10.30 0.25 2.48
CA LYS A 656 11.20 -0.20 1.40
C LYS A 656 11.96 1.02 0.89
N VAL A 657 13.19 0.85 0.38
CA VAL A 657 13.91 1.90 -0.37
C VAL A 657 14.03 1.49 -1.83
N GLU A 658 13.58 2.32 -2.77
CA GLU A 658 13.68 2.04 -4.22
C GLU A 658 15.07 2.39 -4.80
N PRO A 659 15.42 1.90 -6.00
CA PRO A 659 16.58 2.41 -6.72
C PRO A 659 16.51 3.94 -6.90
N ALA A 660 17.65 4.63 -6.86
CA ALA A 660 17.75 6.08 -7.06
C ALA A 660 17.12 6.63 -8.38
N ARG A 661 16.76 5.73 -9.32
CA ARG A 661 15.98 6.05 -10.52
C ARG A 661 14.49 6.34 -10.24
N TRP A 662 13.87 5.70 -9.24
CA TRP A 662 12.48 5.97 -8.82
C TRP A 662 12.35 7.41 -8.30
N PHE A 663 13.24 7.82 -7.40
CA PHE A 663 13.31 9.19 -6.88
C PHE A 663 13.49 10.23 -8.00
N TYR A 664 14.37 9.97 -8.97
CA TYR A 664 14.54 10.81 -10.15
C TYR A 664 13.27 10.97 -11.02
N HIS A 665 12.39 9.96 -11.07
CA HIS A 665 11.09 10.12 -11.71
C HIS A 665 10.14 10.95 -10.84
N ALA A 666 10.11 10.75 -9.51
CA ALA A 666 9.31 11.57 -8.59
C ALA A 666 9.73 13.05 -8.61
N ASP A 667 11.03 13.32 -8.58
CA ASP A 667 11.66 14.65 -8.70
C ASP A 667 11.20 15.37 -9.98
N LYS A 668 11.09 14.62 -11.09
CA LYS A 668 10.68 15.14 -12.40
C LYS A 668 9.18 15.24 -12.63
N LEU A 669 8.39 14.42 -11.94
CA LEU A 669 6.93 14.41 -12.04
C LEU A 669 6.26 15.41 -11.09
N GLY A 670 7.00 15.92 -10.10
CA GLY A 670 6.45 16.78 -9.06
C GLY A 670 5.59 15.96 -8.11
N LEU A 671 6.20 14.99 -7.43
CA LEU A 671 5.60 14.27 -6.32
C LEU A 671 6.37 14.58 -5.03
N LEU A 672 5.65 14.87 -3.96
CA LEU A 672 6.21 14.88 -2.61
C LEU A 672 6.41 13.42 -2.18
N VAL A 673 7.56 13.09 -1.60
CA VAL A 673 7.87 11.73 -1.14
C VAL A 673 8.06 11.75 0.37
N TRP A 674 7.29 10.90 1.05
CA TRP A 674 7.63 10.40 2.37
C TRP A 674 8.39 9.08 2.21
N GLN A 675 9.54 8.97 2.87
CA GLN A 675 10.37 7.78 2.84
C GLN A 675 10.45 7.17 4.24
N ASP A 676 9.87 5.98 4.39
CA ASP A 676 9.95 5.18 5.61
C ASP A 676 11.37 4.61 5.80
N PHE A 677 11.80 4.43 7.05
CA PHE A 677 12.84 3.46 7.38
C PHE A 677 12.29 2.04 7.16
N VAL A 678 13.16 1.07 6.89
CA VAL A 678 12.74 -0.32 6.66
C VAL A 678 12.47 -1.01 8.00
N SER A 679 11.20 -1.28 8.32
CA SER A 679 10.82 -2.06 9.51
C SER A 679 11.32 -3.52 9.45
N GLY A 680 11.32 -4.18 10.61
CA GLY A 680 11.63 -5.60 10.76
C GLY A 680 11.30 -6.10 12.17
N ASN A 681 11.41 -7.41 12.39
CA ASN A 681 11.20 -8.00 13.72
C ASN A 681 12.44 -7.82 14.61
N ILE A 682 12.54 -6.66 15.27
CA ILE A 682 13.69 -6.29 16.11
C ILE A 682 13.52 -6.81 17.54
N THR A 683 14.46 -7.64 17.99
CA THR A 683 14.42 -8.33 19.30
C THR A 683 15.59 -7.95 20.22
N ASN A 684 16.71 -7.46 19.68
CA ASN A 684 17.89 -7.08 20.44
C ASN A 684 18.68 -5.90 19.84
N GLU A 685 19.71 -5.45 20.56
CA GLU A 685 20.58 -4.33 20.22
C GLU A 685 21.20 -4.41 18.80
N THR A 686 21.41 -5.62 18.27
CA THR A 686 21.96 -5.81 16.92
C THR A 686 20.94 -5.37 15.86
N GLY A 687 19.67 -5.76 16.02
CA GLY A 687 18.58 -5.34 15.12
C GLY A 687 18.28 -3.84 15.24
N GLN A 688 18.28 -3.32 16.48
CA GLN A 688 18.13 -1.88 16.74
C GLN A 688 19.21 -1.07 16.02
N LYS A 689 20.48 -1.49 16.14
CA LYS A 689 21.61 -0.84 15.46
C LYS A 689 21.52 -0.99 13.94
N ALA A 690 21.17 -2.18 13.43
CA ALA A 690 21.04 -2.43 12.00
C ALA A 690 19.96 -1.54 11.35
N PHE A 691 18.81 -1.39 12.01
CA PHE A 691 17.71 -0.51 11.62
C PHE A 691 18.14 0.97 11.57
N VAL A 692 18.74 1.48 12.65
CA VAL A 692 19.18 2.89 12.70
C VAL A 692 20.26 3.17 11.67
N ASP A 693 21.30 2.33 11.57
CA ASP A 693 22.42 2.54 10.63
C ASP A 693 21.95 2.52 9.17
N GLN A 694 21.12 1.54 8.77
CA GLN A 694 20.61 1.44 7.39
C GLN A 694 19.65 2.58 7.04
N GLY A 695 18.83 3.01 7.99
CA GLY A 695 18.00 4.20 7.87
C GLY A 695 18.83 5.49 7.70
N ARG A 696 19.94 5.64 8.44
CA ARG A 696 20.87 6.78 8.25
C ARG A 696 21.59 6.74 6.91
N GLU A 697 22.03 5.56 6.47
CA GLU A 697 22.67 5.44 5.17
C GLU A 697 21.66 5.67 4.03
N MET A 698 20.41 5.27 4.19
CA MET A 698 19.30 5.63 3.30
C MET A 698 19.11 7.15 3.24
N MET A 699 19.00 7.83 4.39
CA MET A 699 18.92 9.30 4.43
C MET A 699 20.10 9.94 3.68
N ARG A 700 21.33 9.45 3.92
CA ARG A 700 22.56 9.97 3.32
C ARG A 700 22.59 9.75 1.80
N GLN A 701 22.11 8.62 1.30
CA GLN A 701 22.05 8.31 -0.14
C GLN A 701 20.94 9.08 -0.87
N HIS A 702 19.87 9.47 -0.18
CA HIS A 702 18.70 10.13 -0.79
C HIS A 702 18.52 11.61 -0.44
N HIS A 703 19.39 12.21 0.39
CA HIS A 703 19.36 13.63 0.79
C HIS A 703 19.32 14.60 -0.40
N ASP A 704 19.93 14.25 -1.54
CA ASP A 704 19.95 15.06 -2.75
C ASP A 704 18.62 15.08 -3.53
N SER A 705 17.61 14.28 -3.15
CA SER A 705 16.35 14.13 -3.90
C SER A 705 15.34 15.23 -3.53
N PRO A 706 15.00 16.19 -4.42
CA PRO A 706 14.08 17.29 -4.07
C PRO A 706 12.67 16.83 -3.70
N SER A 707 12.20 15.72 -4.29
CA SER A 707 10.91 15.09 -4.00
C SER A 707 10.75 14.65 -2.55
N VAL A 708 11.80 14.10 -1.94
CA VAL A 708 11.75 13.64 -0.55
C VAL A 708 11.58 14.86 0.35
N ILE A 709 10.41 14.97 0.99
CA ILE A 709 10.05 16.05 1.91
C ILE A 709 10.25 15.66 3.37
N GLY A 710 10.18 14.36 3.68
CA GLY A 710 10.26 13.91 5.06
C GLY A 710 10.60 12.44 5.22
N TRP A 711 11.10 12.14 6.41
CA TRP A 711 11.52 10.82 6.85
C TRP A 711 10.48 10.28 7.85
N ILE A 712 10.04 9.03 7.68
CA ILE A 712 9.22 8.31 8.66
C ILE A 712 10.13 7.32 9.37
N VAL A 713 10.20 7.38 10.71
CA VAL A 713 11.08 6.46 11.47
C VAL A 713 10.39 5.13 11.72
N PHE A 714 9.24 5.10 12.41
CA PHE A 714 8.50 3.86 12.67
C PHE A 714 7.12 3.81 11.98
N ASN A 715 6.56 2.60 11.86
CA ASN A 715 5.23 2.32 11.35
C ASN A 715 4.54 1.32 12.29
N GLU A 716 3.36 1.67 12.83
CA GLU A 716 2.48 0.79 13.63
C GLU A 716 3.15 0.04 14.81
N GLY A 717 4.29 0.52 15.29
CA GLY A 717 5.15 -0.13 16.28
C GLY A 717 5.95 -1.34 15.76
N TRP A 718 6.04 -1.53 14.44
CA TRP A 718 6.74 -2.66 13.80
C TRP A 718 8.25 -2.52 13.93
N GLY A 719 8.81 -3.29 14.86
CA GLY A 719 10.20 -3.15 15.30
C GLY A 719 10.42 -2.03 16.33
N GLU A 720 9.37 -1.43 16.88
CA GLU A 720 9.49 -0.40 17.92
C GLU A 720 9.67 -1.02 19.32
N TRP A 721 10.78 -0.72 19.99
CA TRP A 721 11.10 -1.30 21.31
C TRP A 721 10.77 -0.39 22.50
N ASN A 722 10.88 0.94 22.39
CA ASN A 722 10.62 1.88 23.48
C ASN A 722 10.28 3.29 22.97
N ARG A 723 9.13 3.84 23.40
CA ARG A 723 8.65 5.21 23.15
C ARG A 723 9.68 6.31 23.45
N GLU A 724 10.52 6.17 24.48
CA GLU A 724 11.60 7.15 24.72
C GLU A 724 12.62 7.11 23.59
N GLU A 725 13.06 5.92 23.17
CA GLU A 725 14.06 5.77 22.10
C GLU A 725 13.47 6.13 20.73
N THR A 726 12.18 5.89 20.49
CA THR A 726 11.43 6.46 19.36
C THR A 726 11.60 7.98 19.31
N GLY A 727 11.47 8.66 20.45
CA GLY A 727 11.73 10.09 20.58
C GLY A 727 13.19 10.47 20.30
N ARG A 728 14.16 9.77 20.91
CA ARG A 728 15.60 10.07 20.76
C ARG A 728 16.11 9.84 19.33
N ILE A 729 15.66 8.76 18.68
CA ILE A 729 15.93 8.50 17.26
C ILE A 729 15.27 9.56 16.38
N THR A 730 14.09 10.08 16.75
CA THR A 730 13.41 11.17 16.00
C THR A 730 14.09 12.53 16.14
N GLU A 731 14.59 12.89 17.33
CA GLU A 731 15.39 14.11 17.50
C GLU A 731 16.72 14.00 16.73
N ALA A 732 17.38 12.84 16.80
CA ALA A 732 18.57 12.56 16.01
C ALA A 732 18.25 12.49 14.49
N VAL A 733 17.05 12.01 14.15
CA VAL A 733 16.24 12.22 12.93
C VAL A 733 16.54 13.55 12.24
N GLN A 734 15.87 14.56 12.79
CA GLN A 734 15.88 15.98 12.44
C GLN A 734 17.28 16.60 12.51
N ALA A 735 18.08 16.25 13.52
CA ALA A 735 19.42 16.82 13.71
C ALA A 735 20.42 16.48 12.59
N ALA A 736 20.23 15.37 11.87
CA ALA A 736 21.08 14.99 10.74
C ALA A 736 20.60 15.57 9.39
N ASP A 737 19.30 15.83 9.24
CA ASP A 737 18.73 16.47 8.06
C ASP A 737 17.61 17.48 8.41
N PRO A 738 17.98 18.70 8.84
CA PRO A 738 17.03 19.76 9.13
C PRO A 738 16.48 20.45 7.87
N SER A 739 16.60 19.85 6.68
CA SER A 739 16.04 20.35 5.41
C SER A 739 14.73 19.67 5.01
N ARG A 740 14.20 18.83 5.91
CA ARG A 740 13.05 17.94 5.78
C ARG A 740 12.31 17.86 7.11
N VAL A 741 11.01 17.55 7.05
CA VAL A 741 10.19 17.24 8.24
C VAL A 741 10.35 15.77 8.62
N VAL A 742 10.13 15.42 9.88
CA VAL A 742 10.26 14.04 10.37
C VAL A 742 8.97 13.61 11.06
N ASN A 743 8.42 12.48 10.62
CA ASN A 743 7.36 11.79 11.31
C ASN A 743 7.99 10.70 12.19
N ALA A 744 7.79 10.78 13.50
CA ALA A 744 8.33 9.82 14.45
C ALA A 744 7.81 8.41 14.19
N HIS A 745 6.51 8.31 13.89
CA HIS A 745 5.77 7.07 13.97
C HIS A 745 4.43 7.21 13.23
N THR A 746 4.30 6.57 12.07
CA THR A 746 3.01 6.45 11.35
C THR A 746 2.11 5.41 12.02
N GLY A 747 0.83 5.73 12.22
CA GLY A 747 -0.09 4.81 12.92
C GLY A 747 0.17 4.71 14.42
N VAL A 748 0.47 5.85 15.06
CA VAL A 748 0.85 5.93 16.48
C VAL A 748 -0.26 5.45 17.44
N ASN A 749 -1.50 5.43 16.96
CA ASN A 749 -2.71 5.04 17.66
C ASN A 749 -2.97 3.53 17.71
N CYS A 750 -2.36 2.73 16.81
CA CYS A 750 -2.82 1.37 16.54
C CYS A 750 -1.81 0.25 16.87
N CYS A 751 -2.28 -0.98 16.68
CA CYS A 751 -1.43 -2.10 16.31
C CYS A 751 -0.38 -2.48 17.38
N ASN A 752 0.93 -2.40 17.08
CA ASN A 752 2.00 -2.72 18.01
C ASN A 752 2.64 -1.47 18.65
N SER A 753 2.04 -0.29 18.47
CA SER A 753 2.60 1.00 18.91
C SER A 753 2.94 1.05 20.41
N LYS A 754 4.03 1.74 20.76
CA LYS A 754 4.36 2.10 22.16
C LYS A 754 3.80 3.47 22.58
N GLY A 755 3.05 4.14 21.70
CA GLY A 755 2.38 5.42 21.92
C GLY A 755 3.24 6.65 21.63
N ASP A 756 2.60 7.80 21.38
CA ASP A 756 3.25 9.01 20.85
C ASP A 756 4.42 9.52 21.69
N SER A 757 5.63 9.51 21.12
CA SER A 757 6.85 10.02 21.77
C SER A 757 6.82 11.53 22.06
N GLY A 758 5.89 12.29 21.47
CA GLY A 758 5.83 13.75 21.58
C GLY A 758 6.98 14.44 20.84
N LYS A 759 7.41 13.85 19.72
CA LYS A 759 8.58 14.27 18.92
C LYS A 759 8.29 14.20 17.42
N GLY A 760 9.21 14.78 16.65
CA GLY A 760 9.04 14.99 15.21
C GLY A 760 8.20 16.24 14.92
N ASP A 761 7.81 16.38 13.65
CA ASP A 761 7.06 17.51 13.11
C ASP A 761 5.58 17.14 12.84
N ILE A 762 5.24 15.84 12.95
CA ILE A 762 3.94 15.26 12.55
C ILE A 762 3.37 14.39 13.69
N ILE A 763 2.05 14.51 13.93
CA ILE A 763 1.21 13.51 14.61
C ILE A 763 0.51 12.69 13.53
N ASP A 764 0.53 11.37 13.65
CA ASP A 764 0.07 10.47 12.60
C ASP A 764 -0.72 9.27 13.15
N HIS A 765 -1.97 9.14 12.71
CA HIS A 765 -2.87 8.01 13.03
C HIS A 765 -3.15 7.21 11.75
N HIS A 766 -3.37 5.90 11.89
CA HIS A 766 -3.98 5.07 10.85
C HIS A 766 -5.47 4.93 11.19
N ASP A 767 -6.35 5.36 10.29
CA ASP A 767 -7.80 5.46 10.56
C ASP A 767 -8.63 4.85 9.40
N TYR A 768 -8.61 3.52 9.33
CA TYR A 768 -9.34 2.75 8.33
C TYR A 768 -10.88 2.81 8.47
N ASN A 769 -11.40 3.24 9.63
CA ASN A 769 -12.83 3.40 9.88
C ASN A 769 -13.31 4.85 9.69
N ASN A 770 -12.41 5.83 9.80
CA ASN A 770 -12.67 7.25 10.01
C ASN A 770 -13.35 7.52 11.37
N ASP A 771 -12.87 6.87 12.45
CA ASP A 771 -13.38 6.98 13.83
C ASP A 771 -12.34 7.43 14.89
N ASP A 772 -11.04 7.49 14.57
CA ASP A 772 -9.97 8.04 15.43
C ASP A 772 -9.13 9.12 14.71
N PRO A 773 -9.74 10.26 14.33
CA PRO A 773 -9.12 11.28 13.49
C PRO A 773 -7.94 12.01 14.17
N PRO A 774 -6.76 12.11 13.53
CA PRO A 774 -5.61 12.81 14.09
C PRO A 774 -5.82 14.34 14.13
N PHE A 775 -5.28 14.97 15.18
CA PHE A 775 -5.43 16.40 15.49
C PHE A 775 -4.07 17.05 15.80
N PRO A 776 -3.76 18.27 15.30
CA PRO A 776 -2.45 18.90 15.46
C PRO A 776 -2.25 19.48 16.87
N ASP A 777 -1.01 19.50 17.35
CA ASP A 777 -0.64 20.13 18.64
C ASP A 777 0.09 21.47 18.45
N ASP A 778 0.62 22.05 19.53
CA ASP A 778 1.30 23.35 19.50
C ASP A 778 2.67 23.34 18.79
N GLU A 779 3.26 22.18 18.52
CA GLU A 779 4.53 22.02 17.80
C GLU A 779 4.37 21.31 16.45
N ARG A 780 3.38 20.41 16.29
CA ARG A 780 3.29 19.43 15.19
C ARG A 780 2.00 19.54 14.37
N ALA A 781 2.11 19.25 13.08
CA ALA A 781 0.96 19.12 12.18
C ALA A 781 0.35 17.70 12.23
N ALA A 782 -0.93 17.54 11.88
CA ALA A 782 -1.59 16.23 11.84
C ALA A 782 -1.67 15.62 10.44
N MET A 783 -1.51 14.30 10.34
CA MET A 783 -1.73 13.52 9.12
C MET A 783 -2.48 12.22 9.41
N ASP A 784 -3.31 11.81 8.46
CA ASP A 784 -3.91 10.47 8.41
C ASP A 784 -2.97 9.56 7.60
N GLY A 785 -2.16 8.76 8.30
CA GLY A 785 -1.00 8.05 7.75
C GLY A 785 -1.32 6.83 6.92
N GLU A 786 -2.52 6.23 7.11
CA GLU A 786 -3.14 5.17 6.30
C GLU A 786 -4.66 5.12 6.49
N HIS A 787 -5.41 5.16 5.38
CA HIS A 787 -6.89 5.01 5.38
C HIS A 787 -7.45 4.19 4.22
N GLY A 788 -8.75 3.87 4.32
CA GLY A 788 -9.58 3.35 3.24
C GLY A 788 -9.56 1.83 3.11
N GLY A 789 -8.60 1.26 2.38
CA GLY A 789 -8.44 -0.19 2.23
C GLY A 789 -9.56 -0.91 1.46
N PHE A 790 -10.41 -0.22 0.68
CA PHE A 790 -11.60 -0.82 0.05
C PHE A 790 -11.26 -1.95 -0.95
N THR A 791 -11.69 -3.19 -0.70
CA THR A 791 -11.26 -4.36 -1.50
C THR A 791 -12.19 -4.72 -2.65
N LEU A 792 -11.63 -5.00 -3.84
CA LEU A 792 -12.35 -5.47 -5.04
C LEU A 792 -11.61 -6.63 -5.72
N ARG A 793 -12.26 -7.79 -5.82
CA ARG A 793 -11.77 -8.96 -6.58
C ARG A 793 -11.78 -8.66 -8.08
N SER A 794 -10.66 -8.95 -8.76
CA SER A 794 -10.42 -8.67 -10.18
C SER A 794 -10.02 -9.97 -10.91
N PRO A 795 -10.99 -10.78 -11.39
CA PRO A 795 -10.73 -12.12 -11.94
C PRO A 795 -9.68 -12.11 -13.06
N GLY A 796 -8.73 -13.06 -13.01
CA GLY A 796 -7.60 -13.14 -13.93
C GLY A 796 -6.37 -12.31 -13.54
N HIS A 797 -6.55 -11.20 -12.83
CA HIS A 797 -5.50 -10.22 -12.49
C HIS A 797 -4.99 -10.30 -11.03
N MET A 798 -5.39 -11.33 -10.31
CA MET A 798 -5.03 -11.58 -8.90
C MET A 798 -3.96 -12.65 -8.77
N TRP A 799 -3.19 -12.65 -7.69
CA TRP A 799 -2.19 -13.68 -7.42
C TRP A 799 -2.85 -15.03 -7.05
N PRO A 800 -2.24 -16.18 -7.38
CA PRO A 800 -2.74 -17.49 -6.93
C PRO A 800 -2.82 -17.57 -5.41
N GLY A 801 -3.98 -17.96 -4.87
CA GLY A 801 -4.28 -17.91 -3.43
C GLY A 801 -5.64 -17.24 -3.15
N ALA A 802 -6.21 -17.48 -1.97
CA ALA A 802 -7.45 -16.81 -1.59
C ALA A 802 -7.19 -15.32 -1.25
N PRO A 803 -8.11 -14.40 -1.55
CA PRO A 803 -8.01 -12.99 -1.15
C PRO A 803 -7.91 -12.81 0.37
N THR A 804 -7.00 -11.95 0.82
CA THR A 804 -6.98 -11.54 2.23
C THR A 804 -8.18 -10.63 2.52
N VAL A 805 -9.06 -11.04 3.45
CA VAL A 805 -10.26 -10.28 3.83
C VAL A 805 -9.96 -9.43 5.06
N ILE A 806 -9.25 -8.32 4.86
CA ILE A 806 -8.82 -7.41 5.93
C ILE A 806 -9.85 -6.29 6.18
N TYR A 807 -10.39 -5.73 5.10
CA TYR A 807 -11.17 -4.48 5.10
C TYR A 807 -12.50 -4.64 4.33
N SER A 808 -13.32 -3.58 4.32
CA SER A 808 -14.65 -3.63 3.68
C SER A 808 -14.58 -3.92 2.17
N GLY A 809 -15.29 -4.97 1.75
CA GLY A 809 -15.33 -5.41 0.36
C GLY A 809 -16.42 -4.74 -0.49
N VAL A 810 -16.19 -4.72 -1.79
CA VAL A 810 -17.13 -4.27 -2.83
C VAL A 810 -17.12 -5.24 -4.03
N THR A 811 -18.25 -5.31 -4.74
CA THR A 811 -18.45 -6.26 -5.85
C THR A 811 -18.28 -5.64 -7.24
N THR A 812 -18.15 -4.31 -7.35
CA THR A 812 -18.00 -3.64 -8.64
C THR A 812 -17.06 -2.42 -8.56
N LYS A 813 -16.44 -2.10 -9.69
CA LYS A 813 -15.67 -0.87 -9.93
C LYS A 813 -16.46 0.42 -9.67
N ALA A 814 -17.77 0.42 -9.95
CA ALA A 814 -18.63 1.58 -9.69
C ALA A 814 -18.81 1.81 -8.18
N GLU A 815 -19.08 0.76 -7.41
CA GLU A 815 -19.18 0.83 -5.94
C GLU A 815 -17.82 1.16 -5.30
N LEU A 816 -16.71 0.62 -5.83
CA LEU A 816 -15.35 0.98 -5.36
C LEU A 816 -15.06 2.48 -5.53
N THR A 817 -15.36 3.01 -6.73
CA THR A 817 -15.21 4.44 -7.03
C THR A 817 -16.12 5.28 -6.12
N ARG A 818 -17.37 4.85 -5.91
CA ARG A 818 -18.33 5.53 -5.05
C ARG A 818 -17.82 5.65 -3.61
N ARG A 819 -17.38 4.54 -3.00
CA ARG A 819 -16.84 4.56 -1.62
C ARG A 819 -15.61 5.46 -1.49
N TYR A 820 -14.68 5.40 -2.45
CA TYR A 820 -13.50 6.26 -2.43
C TYR A 820 -13.87 7.75 -2.48
N VAL A 821 -14.80 8.14 -3.36
CA VAL A 821 -15.26 9.53 -3.48
C VAL A 821 -16.02 9.95 -2.21
N GLU A 822 -16.97 9.15 -1.73
CA GLU A 822 -17.75 9.45 -0.52
C GLU A 822 -16.87 9.58 0.73
N ASN A 823 -15.85 8.72 0.89
CA ASN A 823 -14.87 8.84 1.98
C ASN A 823 -14.06 10.14 1.85
N THR A 824 -13.50 10.39 0.66
CA THR A 824 -12.60 11.51 0.43
C THR A 824 -13.32 12.86 0.52
N GLU A 825 -14.55 12.96 0.02
CA GLU A 825 -15.41 14.13 0.16
C GLU A 825 -15.78 14.40 1.61
N LYS A 826 -16.16 13.37 2.37
CA LYS A 826 -16.63 13.51 3.76
C LYS A 826 -15.52 13.86 4.75
N PHE A 827 -14.33 13.26 4.59
CA PHE A 827 -13.31 13.30 5.65
C PHE A 827 -12.09 14.18 5.33
N TYR A 828 -11.72 14.40 4.06
CA TYR A 828 -10.48 15.13 3.73
C TYR A 828 -10.68 16.47 3.01
N VAL A 829 -11.78 16.69 2.26
CA VAL A 829 -11.97 17.95 1.52
C VAL A 829 -12.03 19.18 2.44
N GLU A 830 -12.81 19.11 3.52
CA GLU A 830 -12.89 20.19 4.50
C GLU A 830 -11.62 20.25 5.38
N GLN A 831 -11.19 19.09 5.89
CA GLN A 831 -10.07 18.96 6.83
C GLN A 831 -8.73 19.40 6.24
N ALA A 832 -8.54 19.30 4.92
CA ALA A 832 -7.37 19.86 4.26
C ALA A 832 -7.26 21.39 4.43
N SER A 833 -8.39 22.12 4.40
CA SER A 833 -8.42 23.56 4.66
C SER A 833 -8.35 23.92 6.16
N ALA A 834 -8.78 23.00 7.03
CA ALA A 834 -8.81 23.14 8.48
C ALA A 834 -7.53 22.56 9.14
N GLU A 835 -7.58 21.36 9.71
CA GLU A 835 -6.54 20.84 10.62
C GLU A 835 -5.50 19.93 9.94
N LEU A 836 -5.94 18.99 9.10
CA LEU A 836 -5.07 17.96 8.52
C LEU A 836 -4.10 18.54 7.48
N SER A 837 -2.86 18.06 7.47
CA SER A 837 -1.82 18.43 6.49
C SER A 837 -1.54 17.35 5.45
N GLY A 838 -2.19 16.19 5.55
CA GLY A 838 -2.04 15.11 4.60
C GLY A 838 -2.93 13.92 4.94
N SER A 839 -3.09 13.03 3.96
CA SER A 839 -3.76 11.74 4.12
C SER A 839 -3.16 10.73 3.13
N VAL A 840 -3.00 9.47 3.53
CA VAL A 840 -2.44 8.40 2.68
C VAL A 840 -3.49 7.30 2.46
N TYR A 841 -3.94 7.11 1.22
CA TYR A 841 -4.86 6.01 0.92
C TYR A 841 -4.11 4.70 0.65
N THR A 842 -4.54 3.60 1.28
CA THR A 842 -4.04 2.25 1.04
C THR A 842 -4.83 1.58 -0.09
N GLN A 843 -4.28 1.37 -1.29
CA GLN A 843 -2.92 1.66 -1.80
C GLN A 843 -2.90 1.83 -3.34
N ILE A 844 -1.75 2.11 -3.97
CA ILE A 844 -1.71 2.35 -5.44
C ILE A 844 -2.05 1.10 -6.28
N THR A 845 -1.63 -0.09 -5.86
CA THR A 845 -1.75 -1.36 -6.61
C THR A 845 -2.09 -2.51 -5.66
N ASP A 846 -2.90 -3.48 -6.11
CA ASP A 846 -3.05 -4.76 -5.38
C ASP A 846 -1.70 -5.45 -5.21
N LEU A 847 -1.50 -6.17 -4.11
CA LEU A 847 -0.25 -6.85 -3.79
C LEU A 847 -0.52 -8.29 -3.35
N GLU A 848 -0.05 -9.23 -4.16
CA GLU A 848 -0.37 -10.65 -4.04
C GLU A 848 -1.89 -10.90 -3.85
N ASN A 849 -2.32 -11.22 -2.62
CA ASN A 849 -3.71 -11.49 -2.26
C ASN A 849 -4.40 -10.32 -1.53
N GLU A 850 -3.73 -9.19 -1.33
CA GLU A 850 -4.29 -7.95 -0.79
C GLU A 850 -4.89 -7.09 -1.93
N LEU A 851 -6.22 -6.87 -1.90
CA LEU A 851 -6.98 -6.40 -3.07
C LEU A 851 -7.58 -4.99 -2.94
N ASN A 852 -6.93 -4.10 -2.19
CA ASN A 852 -7.35 -2.72 -1.89
C ASN A 852 -6.72 -1.66 -2.83
N GLY A 853 -5.97 -2.07 -3.84
CA GLY A 853 -5.28 -1.21 -4.79
C GLY A 853 -6.19 -0.46 -5.77
N LEU A 854 -5.70 0.70 -6.23
CA LEU A 854 -6.31 1.49 -7.31
C LEU A 854 -6.11 0.84 -8.71
N TYR A 855 -5.03 0.08 -8.88
CA TYR A 855 -4.75 -0.80 -10.02
C TYR A 855 -4.63 -2.26 -9.58
N THR A 856 -4.78 -3.19 -10.52
CA THR A 856 -4.44 -4.61 -10.33
C THR A 856 -2.94 -4.80 -10.13
N TYR A 857 -2.52 -5.94 -9.54
CA TYR A 857 -1.11 -6.20 -9.19
C TYR A 857 -0.20 -6.24 -10.44
N ASP A 858 -0.73 -6.68 -11.59
CA ASP A 858 -0.05 -6.64 -12.89
C ASP A 858 -0.05 -5.26 -13.59
N ARG A 859 -0.66 -4.24 -12.98
CA ARG A 859 -0.90 -2.88 -13.51
C ARG A 859 -1.71 -2.82 -14.82
N ARG A 860 -2.29 -3.93 -15.29
CA ARG A 860 -3.01 -3.96 -16.58
C ARG A 860 -4.35 -3.23 -16.49
N ASP A 861 -5.06 -3.37 -15.37
CA ASP A 861 -6.41 -2.82 -15.18
C ASP A 861 -6.47 -1.80 -14.03
N ILE A 862 -7.27 -0.75 -14.23
CA ILE A 862 -7.57 0.25 -13.18
C ILE A 862 -8.92 -0.06 -12.54
N LYS A 863 -8.95 -0.18 -11.23
CA LYS A 863 -10.10 -0.70 -10.46
C LYS A 863 -11.16 0.37 -10.15
N MET A 864 -10.80 1.65 -10.20
CA MET A 864 -11.71 2.80 -10.06
C MET A 864 -11.86 3.61 -11.35
N ASP A 865 -12.81 4.55 -11.39
CA ASP A 865 -12.86 5.59 -12.44
C ASP A 865 -11.81 6.69 -12.17
N ALA A 866 -10.87 6.85 -13.11
CA ALA A 866 -9.76 7.79 -12.96
C ALA A 866 -10.18 9.28 -12.97
N ALA A 867 -11.31 9.62 -13.60
CA ALA A 867 -11.75 11.01 -13.70
C ALA A 867 -12.41 11.49 -12.40
N GLU A 868 -13.27 10.65 -11.81
CA GLU A 868 -13.93 10.98 -10.53
C GLU A 868 -12.96 10.95 -9.35
N VAL A 869 -12.04 9.96 -9.29
CA VAL A 869 -10.93 9.94 -8.31
C VAL A 869 -10.08 11.20 -8.42
N ARG A 870 -9.62 11.57 -9.63
CA ARG A 870 -8.82 12.79 -9.85
C ARG A 870 -9.58 14.07 -9.47
N LYS A 871 -10.89 14.11 -9.70
CA LYS A 871 -11.77 15.25 -9.44
C LYS A 871 -11.97 15.51 -7.94
N VAL A 872 -12.12 14.47 -7.11
CA VAL A 872 -12.17 14.65 -5.65
C VAL A 872 -10.77 14.97 -5.09
N ASN A 873 -9.72 14.32 -5.58
CA ASN A 873 -8.34 14.53 -5.10
C ASN A 873 -7.85 15.97 -5.34
N LEU A 874 -8.17 16.55 -6.49
CA LEU A 874 -7.87 17.97 -6.76
C LEU A 874 -8.67 18.94 -5.89
N ARG A 875 -9.85 18.57 -5.36
CA ARG A 875 -10.58 19.40 -4.38
C ARG A 875 -9.89 19.40 -3.02
N VAL A 876 -9.42 18.24 -2.56
CA VAL A 876 -8.62 18.14 -1.32
C VAL A 876 -7.34 18.98 -1.43
N ILE A 877 -6.60 18.86 -2.53
CA ILE A 877 -5.38 19.65 -2.75
C ILE A 877 -5.68 21.15 -2.84
N ALA A 878 -6.74 21.56 -3.55
CA ALA A 878 -7.14 22.96 -3.64
C ALA A 878 -7.59 23.54 -2.28
N ALA A 879 -8.32 22.76 -1.48
CA ALA A 879 -8.71 23.15 -0.12
C ALA A 879 -7.48 23.28 0.80
N GLY A 880 -6.51 22.37 0.68
CA GLY A 880 -5.22 22.45 1.37
C GLY A 880 -4.39 23.68 1.01
N ALA A 881 -4.27 24.00 -0.29
CA ALA A 881 -3.61 25.22 -0.75
C ALA A 881 -4.36 26.51 -0.37
N ALA A 882 -5.63 26.40 0.03
CA ALA A 882 -6.48 27.47 0.54
C ALA A 882 -6.61 27.46 2.09
N ALA A 883 -5.85 26.63 2.81
CA ALA A 883 -5.89 26.61 4.27
C ALA A 883 -5.58 28.00 4.86
N GLY A 884 -6.33 28.39 5.90
CA GLY A 884 -6.22 29.72 6.51
C GLY A 884 -6.72 30.90 5.65
N SER A 885 -7.30 30.68 4.46
CA SER A 885 -7.84 31.76 3.61
C SER A 885 -9.30 32.13 3.87
N LYS A 886 -10.02 31.45 4.79
CA LYS A 886 -11.37 31.83 5.21
C LYS A 886 -11.30 33.08 6.10
N GLU A 887 -11.37 34.26 5.47
CA GLU A 887 -11.50 35.54 6.17
C GLU A 887 -12.85 35.62 6.91
N LEU A 888 -12.79 35.57 8.25
CA LEU A 888 -13.92 35.90 9.12
C LEU A 888 -14.01 37.43 9.24
N LYS A 889 -15.22 37.98 9.09
CA LYS A 889 -15.44 39.41 8.80
C LYS A 889 -15.90 40.23 9.99
N GLY A 890 -15.71 39.73 11.22
CA GLY A 890 -16.22 40.38 12.44
C GLY A 890 -17.47 39.73 13.02
N GLY A 891 -17.70 38.44 12.76
CA GLY A 891 -18.84 37.67 13.29
C GLY A 891 -20.15 37.77 12.49
N GLY A 892 -21.27 37.65 13.21
CA GLY A 892 -22.62 37.48 12.65
C GLY A 892 -23.73 37.91 13.61
N HIS A 893 -24.95 38.08 13.11
CA HIS A 893 -26.12 38.49 13.88
C HIS A 893 -27.41 37.88 13.31
N TRP A 894 -28.09 37.05 14.09
CA TRP A 894 -29.36 36.40 13.74
C TRP A 894 -30.47 36.92 14.67
N THR A 895 -31.46 37.64 14.10
CA THR A 895 -32.63 38.16 14.86
C THR A 895 -33.71 37.11 15.09
N LEU A 896 -33.64 35.96 14.40
CA LEU A 896 -34.54 34.80 14.57
C LEU A 896 -36.04 35.11 14.35
N ASP A 897 -36.32 36.13 13.54
CA ASP A 897 -37.66 36.63 13.18
C ASP A 897 -38.45 35.80 12.17
N GLU A 898 -37.84 34.84 11.44
CA GLU A 898 -38.47 34.25 10.26
C GLU A 898 -39.77 33.48 10.55
N GLY A 899 -39.94 32.99 11.78
CA GLY A 899 -41.16 32.37 12.31
C GLY A 899 -41.60 31.06 11.63
N THR A 900 -40.96 30.67 10.53
CA THR A 900 -41.30 29.52 9.68
C THR A 900 -40.07 29.02 8.92
N GLY A 901 -40.12 27.76 8.47
CA GLY A 901 -39.01 27.13 7.73
C GLY A 901 -37.90 26.59 8.64
N THR A 902 -36.74 26.29 8.05
CA THR A 902 -35.62 25.59 8.70
C THR A 902 -34.30 26.35 8.64
N THR A 903 -34.35 27.67 8.42
CA THR A 903 -33.15 28.52 8.25
C THR A 903 -33.40 29.89 8.85
N ALA A 904 -32.42 30.43 9.59
CA ALA A 904 -32.40 31.81 10.06
C ALA A 904 -31.22 32.58 9.43
N GLY A 905 -31.47 33.80 8.96
CA GLY A 905 -30.52 34.60 8.18
C GLY A 905 -29.50 35.35 9.05
N ASP A 906 -28.25 35.40 8.57
CA ASP A 906 -27.21 36.25 9.17
C ASP A 906 -27.27 37.67 8.59
N THR A 907 -27.72 38.61 9.42
CA THR A 907 -27.76 40.04 9.12
C THR A 907 -26.40 40.72 9.34
N GLY A 908 -25.46 40.06 10.02
CA GLY A 908 -24.10 40.53 10.32
C GLY A 908 -23.09 40.40 9.16
N PRO A 909 -21.78 40.54 9.44
CA PRO A 909 -20.73 40.60 8.40
C PRO A 909 -20.48 39.32 7.59
N ASN A 910 -20.57 38.13 8.20
CA ASN A 910 -20.16 36.88 7.55
C ASN A 910 -21.14 36.38 6.47
N LYS A 911 -22.44 36.55 6.68
CA LYS A 911 -23.55 36.00 5.87
C LYS A 911 -23.67 34.47 5.95
N GLU A 912 -23.42 33.91 7.13
CA GLU A 912 -23.48 32.47 7.42
C GLU A 912 -24.81 32.11 8.14
N PRO A 913 -25.86 31.65 7.43
CA PRO A 913 -27.16 31.40 8.04
C PRO A 913 -27.16 30.16 8.96
N LEU A 914 -27.97 30.20 10.01
CA LEU A 914 -28.24 29.05 10.87
C LEU A 914 -29.22 28.09 10.18
N THR A 915 -28.94 26.79 10.19
CA THR A 915 -29.84 25.72 9.75
C THR A 915 -30.40 24.98 10.96
N LEU A 916 -31.73 24.90 11.07
CA LEU A 916 -32.44 24.22 12.16
C LEU A 916 -32.36 22.70 11.99
N ARG A 917 -32.19 21.96 13.09
CA ARG A 917 -31.98 20.50 13.11
C ARG A 917 -32.94 19.81 14.09
N GLU A 918 -33.15 18.51 13.90
CA GLU A 918 -33.93 17.62 14.78
C GLU A 918 -35.36 18.12 15.16
N GLY A 919 -35.95 18.98 14.33
CA GLY A 919 -37.28 19.55 14.58
C GLY A 919 -37.32 20.77 15.50
N ALA A 920 -36.20 21.48 15.70
CA ALA A 920 -36.19 22.82 16.29
C ALA A 920 -37.25 23.73 15.62
N SER A 921 -37.89 24.59 16.40
CA SER A 921 -39.12 25.28 16.02
C SER A 921 -39.06 26.78 16.32
N TRP A 922 -40.11 27.52 15.97
CA TRP A 922 -40.21 28.97 16.17
C TRP A 922 -41.21 29.31 17.29
N THR A 923 -41.00 30.42 17.99
CA THR A 923 -41.88 30.93 19.06
C THR A 923 -41.81 32.45 19.14
N ASP A 924 -42.58 33.07 20.04
CA ASP A 924 -42.53 34.51 20.28
C ASP A 924 -41.25 34.87 21.08
N GLY A 925 -40.53 35.89 20.61
CA GLY A 925 -39.23 36.32 21.12
C GLY A 925 -39.23 37.29 22.29
N VAL A 926 -38.09 37.96 22.47
CA VAL A 926 -37.96 39.26 23.14
C VAL A 926 -38.35 40.38 22.19
N SER A 927 -38.02 40.24 20.90
CA SER A 927 -38.42 41.12 19.80
C SER A 927 -38.80 40.27 18.58
N GLY A 928 -40.10 40.20 18.26
CA GLY A 928 -40.55 39.44 17.10
C GLY A 928 -40.50 37.93 17.32
N GLY A 929 -39.70 37.23 16.51
CA GLY A 929 -39.56 35.76 16.56
C GLY A 929 -38.47 35.27 17.54
N ALA A 930 -38.37 33.96 17.73
CA ALA A 930 -37.26 33.31 18.42
C ALA A 930 -37.20 31.81 18.07
N LEU A 931 -36.05 31.18 18.29
CA LEU A 931 -35.90 29.72 18.17
C LEU A 931 -36.28 29.02 19.48
N LYS A 932 -37.08 27.96 19.36
CA LYS A 932 -37.64 27.14 20.44
C LYS A 932 -37.05 25.74 20.42
N PHE A 933 -36.53 25.34 21.59
CA PHE A 933 -35.82 24.08 21.82
C PHE A 933 -36.41 23.29 23.00
N ASP A 934 -36.29 21.95 22.94
CA ASP A 934 -36.95 20.99 23.84
C ASP A 934 -36.05 20.39 24.94
N GLY A 935 -34.75 20.68 24.93
CA GLY A 935 -33.77 20.11 25.84
C GLY A 935 -33.34 18.67 25.53
N GLN A 936 -33.65 18.12 24.34
CA GLN A 936 -33.32 16.73 24.00
C GLN A 936 -32.31 16.61 22.85
N LYS A 937 -32.67 17.13 21.67
CA LYS A 937 -31.87 16.99 20.44
C LYS A 937 -31.95 18.18 19.50
N GLN A 938 -32.82 19.15 19.78
CA GLN A 938 -33.06 20.31 18.91
C GLN A 938 -31.95 21.34 19.05
N TYR A 939 -31.46 21.85 17.92
CA TYR A 939 -30.47 22.94 17.84
C TYR A 939 -30.52 23.58 16.44
N ALA A 940 -29.80 24.66 16.25
CA ALA A 940 -29.46 25.20 14.92
C ALA A 940 -27.94 25.37 14.79
N GLU A 941 -27.40 25.25 13.58
CA GLU A 941 -25.95 25.39 13.32
C GLU A 941 -25.67 26.07 11.97
N THR A 942 -24.57 26.82 11.91
CA THR A 942 -24.04 27.45 10.68
C THR A 942 -23.29 26.41 9.81
N SER A 943 -22.76 26.81 8.64
CA SER A 943 -21.94 25.94 7.77
C SER A 943 -20.47 25.80 8.19
N GLY A 944 -20.03 26.48 9.25
CA GLY A 944 -18.64 26.52 9.70
C GLY A 944 -18.41 27.69 10.67
N PRO A 945 -17.17 27.95 11.10
CA PRO A 945 -16.90 28.94 12.13
C PRO A 945 -17.25 30.35 11.66
N VAL A 946 -17.72 31.17 12.59
CA VAL A 946 -18.04 32.59 12.40
C VAL A 946 -17.18 33.50 13.29
N LEU A 947 -16.51 32.95 14.31
CA LEU A 947 -15.57 33.64 15.20
C LEU A 947 -14.16 33.05 15.15
N ASP A 948 -13.14 33.92 15.20
CA ASP A 948 -11.76 33.53 15.52
C ASP A 948 -11.59 33.39 17.04
N THR A 949 -11.78 32.16 17.52
CA THR A 949 -11.66 31.81 18.94
C THR A 949 -10.22 31.72 19.44
N SER A 950 -9.22 32.01 18.60
CA SER A 950 -7.83 32.24 19.05
C SER A 950 -7.60 33.67 19.57
N GLY A 951 -8.43 34.62 19.11
CA GLY A 951 -8.36 36.03 19.47
C GLY A 951 -9.27 36.44 20.64
N SER A 952 -9.59 37.74 20.69
CA SER A 952 -10.63 38.27 21.56
C SER A 952 -11.97 38.27 20.82
N TYR A 953 -13.03 37.78 21.44
CA TYR A 953 -14.35 37.66 20.82
C TYR A 953 -15.46 37.89 21.86
N SER A 954 -16.67 38.20 21.38
CA SER A 954 -17.85 38.36 22.23
C SER A 954 -19.07 37.67 21.61
N VAL A 955 -19.92 37.13 22.47
CA VAL A 955 -21.10 36.36 22.07
C VAL A 955 -22.27 36.81 22.93
N SER A 956 -23.36 37.24 22.29
CA SER A 956 -24.58 37.70 22.93
C SER A 956 -25.75 36.79 22.58
N ALA A 957 -26.66 36.60 23.52
CA ALA A 957 -27.97 36.02 23.24
C ALA A 957 -28.99 36.49 24.29
N TRP A 958 -30.22 36.69 23.85
CA TRP A 958 -31.38 36.67 24.73
C TRP A 958 -31.83 35.22 24.92
N VAL A 959 -32.02 34.81 26.16
CA VAL A 959 -32.32 33.41 26.50
C VAL A 959 -33.48 33.30 27.47
N ARG A 960 -34.36 32.34 27.23
CA ARG A 960 -35.47 31.94 28.12
C ARG A 960 -35.30 30.47 28.44
N LEU A 961 -35.41 30.11 29.73
CA LEU A 961 -35.51 28.71 30.15
C LEU A 961 -36.98 28.38 30.36
N ASP A 962 -37.50 27.36 29.66
CA ASP A 962 -38.87 26.86 29.89
C ASP A 962 -38.86 25.69 30.90
N GLY A 963 -37.70 25.05 31.10
CA GLY A 963 -37.44 24.08 32.17
C GLY A 963 -35.97 24.09 32.60
N MET A 964 -35.70 23.86 33.89
CA MET A 964 -34.33 23.86 34.42
C MET A 964 -33.60 22.56 34.03
N PRO A 965 -32.37 22.61 33.51
CA PRO A 965 -31.58 21.42 33.20
C PRO A 965 -31.12 20.71 34.47
N GLY A 966 -30.96 19.38 34.39
CA GLY A 966 -30.33 18.57 35.46
C GLY A 966 -28.80 18.67 35.50
N ASN A 967 -28.19 19.17 34.41
CA ASN A 967 -26.76 19.41 34.25
C ASN A 967 -26.55 20.86 33.74
N TYR A 968 -25.73 21.07 32.72
CA TYR A 968 -25.70 22.29 31.92
C TYR A 968 -26.72 22.23 30.77
N ALA A 969 -27.04 23.41 30.25
CA ALA A 969 -27.69 23.64 28.98
C ALA A 969 -27.04 24.86 28.32
N THR A 970 -26.64 24.76 27.06
CA THR A 970 -25.88 25.80 26.34
C THR A 970 -26.76 26.47 25.30
N ALA A 971 -26.86 27.81 25.38
CA ALA A 971 -27.63 28.62 24.45
C ALA A 971 -26.84 28.90 23.17
N VAL A 972 -25.54 29.21 23.28
CA VAL A 972 -24.65 29.45 22.12
C VAL A 972 -23.25 28.86 22.38
N SER A 973 -22.69 28.19 21.37
CA SER A 973 -21.34 27.63 21.37
C SER A 973 -20.72 27.67 19.96
N GLN A 974 -19.41 27.45 19.83
CA GLN A 974 -18.78 27.16 18.52
C GLN A 974 -17.99 25.86 18.59
N ASP A 975 -18.26 24.94 17.66
CA ASP A 975 -17.71 23.59 17.64
C ASP A 975 -16.22 23.56 17.25
N THR A 976 -15.54 22.49 17.67
CA THR A 976 -14.25 22.08 17.12
C THR A 976 -14.34 20.59 16.77
N ARG A 977 -13.44 20.08 15.93
CA ARG A 977 -13.32 18.63 15.68
C ARG A 977 -12.72 17.88 16.88
N ALA A 978 -12.06 18.59 17.81
CA ALA A 978 -11.62 18.05 19.08
C ALA A 978 -12.81 17.85 20.05
N THR A 979 -12.54 17.25 21.21
CA THR A 979 -13.55 16.81 22.21
C THR A 979 -14.27 17.93 22.97
N ALA A 980 -14.28 19.18 22.48
CA ALA A 980 -14.86 20.34 23.17
C ALA A 980 -15.26 21.48 22.21
N ASN A 981 -16.23 22.31 22.61
CA ASN A 981 -16.37 23.67 22.09
C ASN A 981 -15.25 24.59 22.61
N SER A 982 -14.91 25.61 21.81
CA SER A 982 -14.01 26.69 22.25
C SER A 982 -14.64 27.61 23.30
N PHE A 983 -15.97 27.74 23.32
CA PHE A 983 -16.71 28.46 24.36
C PHE A 983 -18.13 27.91 24.55
N TYR A 984 -18.72 28.23 25.69
CA TYR A 984 -20.08 27.86 26.10
C TYR A 984 -20.76 29.07 26.76
N LEU A 985 -21.86 29.56 26.20
CA LEU A 985 -22.75 30.54 26.84
C LEU A 985 -23.97 29.79 27.38
N GLN A 986 -23.98 29.52 28.69
CA GLN A 986 -24.75 28.41 29.25
C GLN A 986 -25.37 28.68 30.63
N TYR A 987 -26.30 27.82 31.03
CA TYR A 987 -26.85 27.74 32.39
C TYR A 987 -26.68 26.33 32.95
N GLY A 988 -26.25 26.19 34.20
CA GLY A 988 -26.11 24.89 34.85
C GLY A 988 -25.83 24.99 36.35
N HIS A 989 -26.25 23.97 37.10
CA HIS A 989 -26.12 23.88 38.56
C HIS A 989 -26.54 25.17 39.33
N GLY A 990 -27.55 25.91 38.84
CA GLY A 990 -28.02 27.16 39.46
C GLY A 990 -27.22 28.42 39.10
N ASN A 991 -26.36 28.37 38.06
CA ASN A 991 -25.56 29.50 37.61
C ASN A 991 -25.75 29.76 36.12
N PHE A 992 -25.79 31.03 35.72
CA PHE A 992 -25.42 31.41 34.35
C PHE A 992 -23.90 31.47 34.26
N ALA A 993 -23.31 30.99 33.15
CA ALA A 993 -21.88 30.93 32.94
C ALA A 993 -21.50 31.24 31.49
N PHE A 994 -20.43 32.03 31.30
CA PHE A 994 -19.65 32.01 30.08
C PHE A 994 -18.36 31.22 30.35
N SER A 995 -18.07 30.22 29.52
CA SER A 995 -17.06 29.21 29.82
C SER A 995 -16.12 28.94 28.64
N THR A 996 -14.88 28.53 28.93
CA THR A 996 -13.89 28.03 27.97
C THR A 996 -13.28 26.70 28.46
N PRO A 997 -12.63 25.90 27.60
CA PRO A 997 -11.98 24.65 27.98
C PRO A 997 -11.01 24.74 29.18
N GLY A 998 -10.79 23.61 29.85
CA GLY A 998 -10.00 23.57 31.09
C GLY A 998 -10.75 24.17 32.29
N GLU A 999 -12.07 23.94 32.36
CA GLU A 999 -12.97 24.29 33.48
C GLU A 999 -13.05 25.80 33.83
N ARG A 1000 -12.68 26.68 32.90
CA ARG A 1000 -12.72 28.13 33.09
C ARG A 1000 -14.15 28.63 32.92
N ARG A 1001 -14.77 29.14 33.99
CA ARG A 1001 -16.18 29.58 34.02
C ARG A 1001 -16.31 30.94 34.69
N ALA A 1002 -16.62 31.99 33.92
CA ALA A 1002 -17.12 33.25 34.45
C ALA A 1002 -18.61 33.07 34.74
N GLN A 1003 -18.96 32.80 36.01
CA GLN A 1003 -20.31 32.36 36.38
C GLN A 1003 -20.91 33.14 37.56
N VAL A 1004 -22.23 33.27 37.56
CA VAL A 1004 -23.02 33.95 38.58
C VAL A 1004 -24.20 33.07 39.02
N ALA A 1005 -24.35 32.88 40.33
CA ALA A 1005 -25.46 32.13 40.91
C ALA A 1005 -26.76 32.93 40.78
N VAL A 1006 -27.76 32.35 40.12
CA VAL A 1006 -29.05 32.99 39.85
C VAL A 1006 -30.16 31.96 40.05
N ALA A 1007 -31.14 32.29 40.89
CA ALA A 1007 -32.41 31.58 40.92
C ALA A 1007 -33.18 31.92 39.64
N ALA A 1008 -32.90 31.18 38.56
CA ALA A 1008 -33.53 31.43 37.27
C ALA A 1008 -35.03 31.13 37.32
N GLU A 1009 -35.82 31.98 36.67
CA GLU A 1009 -37.28 31.90 36.62
C GLU A 1009 -37.70 31.27 35.28
N ALA A 1010 -38.48 30.20 35.34
CA ALA A 1010 -38.98 29.55 34.12
C ALA A 1010 -39.95 30.49 33.37
N GLY A 1011 -39.75 30.63 32.07
CA GLY A 1011 -40.48 31.57 31.21
C GLY A 1011 -39.96 33.01 31.24
N ARG A 1012 -38.94 33.35 32.04
CA ARG A 1012 -38.31 34.68 32.02
C ARG A 1012 -37.19 34.76 30.97
N TRP A 1013 -37.17 35.85 30.20
CA TRP A 1013 -36.04 36.27 29.38
C TRP A 1013 -34.89 36.89 30.20
N TYR A 1014 -33.66 36.55 29.84
CA TYR A 1014 -32.40 37.06 30.36
C TYR A 1014 -31.48 37.43 29.19
N HIS A 1015 -30.74 38.54 29.29
CA HIS A 1015 -29.71 38.87 28.32
C HIS A 1015 -28.34 38.41 28.82
N LEU A 1016 -27.66 37.54 28.07
CA LEU A 1016 -26.34 37.02 28.40
C LEU A 1016 -25.31 37.52 27.39
N VAL A 1017 -24.19 38.06 27.87
CA VAL A 1017 -23.03 38.34 27.01
C VAL A 1017 -21.77 37.71 27.58
N GLY A 1018 -21.20 36.78 26.82
CA GLY A 1018 -19.85 36.26 27.05
C GLY A 1018 -18.82 37.11 26.31
N VAL A 1019 -17.73 37.48 26.97
CA VAL A 1019 -16.63 38.25 26.37
C VAL A 1019 -15.29 37.58 26.70
N ARG A 1020 -14.55 37.14 25.68
CA ARG A 1020 -13.15 36.72 25.77
C ARG A 1020 -12.25 37.90 25.40
N ASP A 1021 -11.27 38.15 26.26
CA ASP A 1021 -10.25 39.17 26.12
C ASP A 1021 -8.88 38.48 26.15
N ALA A 1022 -8.33 38.19 24.96
CA ALA A 1022 -7.05 37.50 24.82
C ALA A 1022 -5.87 38.39 25.22
N GLY A 1023 -6.01 39.72 25.13
CA GLY A 1023 -4.97 40.68 25.53
C GLY A 1023 -4.74 40.76 27.04
N THR A 1024 -5.69 40.28 27.84
CA THR A 1024 -5.61 40.27 29.32
C THR A 1024 -5.78 38.88 29.96
N ASP A 1025 -5.89 37.83 29.13
CA ASP A 1025 -6.36 36.50 29.50
C ASP A 1025 -7.60 36.49 30.42
N GLN A 1026 -8.66 37.20 30.03
CA GLN A 1026 -9.92 37.21 30.78
C GLN A 1026 -11.09 36.65 29.98
N ILE A 1027 -11.95 35.92 30.66
CA ILE A 1027 -13.35 35.74 30.26
C ILE A 1027 -14.26 36.48 31.24
N ARG A 1028 -15.25 37.18 30.68
CA ARG A 1028 -16.24 37.97 31.40
C ARG A 1028 -17.64 37.49 31.04
N LEU A 1029 -18.53 37.41 32.03
CA LEU A 1029 -19.97 37.21 31.83
C LEU A 1029 -20.71 38.46 32.24
N TYR A 1030 -21.59 38.93 31.36
CA TYR A 1030 -22.56 39.98 31.63
C TYR A 1030 -23.96 39.38 31.65
N LEU A 1031 -24.79 39.86 32.57
CA LEU A 1031 -26.20 39.49 32.76
C LEU A 1031 -27.03 40.77 32.80
N ASP A 1032 -28.10 40.82 32.00
CA ASP A 1032 -29.02 41.97 31.90
C ASP A 1032 -28.27 43.31 31.73
N GLY A 1033 -27.26 43.31 30.84
CA GLY A 1033 -26.42 44.46 30.52
C GLY A 1033 -25.32 44.82 31.53
N ARG A 1034 -25.15 44.05 32.62
CA ARG A 1034 -24.20 44.34 33.71
C ARG A 1034 -23.15 43.25 33.87
N LEU A 1035 -21.90 43.62 34.15
CA LEU A 1035 -20.84 42.66 34.46
C LEU A 1035 -21.20 41.87 35.72
N ALA A 1036 -21.29 40.55 35.59
CA ALA A 1036 -21.69 39.64 36.66
C ALA A 1036 -20.51 38.80 37.20
N ALA A 1037 -19.58 38.40 36.33
CA ALA A 1037 -18.41 37.62 36.72
C ALA A 1037 -17.21 37.83 35.77
N THR A 1038 -16.00 37.62 36.29
CA THR A 1038 -14.74 37.61 35.54
C THR A 1038 -13.84 36.50 36.07
N THR A 1039 -13.14 35.77 35.19
CA THR A 1039 -12.07 34.82 35.56
C THR A 1039 -11.02 34.73 34.44
N THR A 1040 -9.94 33.96 34.63
CA THR A 1040 -8.95 33.75 33.57
C THR A 1040 -9.48 32.87 32.44
N GLY A 1041 -9.14 33.21 31.19
CA GLY A 1041 -9.63 32.51 30.01
C GLY A 1041 -8.88 31.22 29.69
N GLY A 1042 -7.62 31.10 30.09
CA GLY A 1042 -6.76 29.96 29.78
C GLY A 1042 -6.20 30.01 28.35
N ALA A 1043 -5.69 28.88 27.84
CA ALA A 1043 -5.16 28.82 26.48
C ALA A 1043 -6.19 29.26 25.42
N ALA A 1044 -5.70 29.72 24.27
CA ALA A 1044 -6.52 29.87 23.07
C ALA A 1044 -6.99 28.49 22.59
N PHE A 1045 -8.25 28.36 22.17
CA PHE A 1045 -8.79 27.11 21.64
C PHE A 1045 -9.37 27.39 20.25
N PRO A 1046 -8.59 27.24 19.17
CA PRO A 1046 -9.03 27.58 17.82
C PRO A 1046 -10.19 26.68 17.37
N SER A 1047 -11.09 27.21 16.55
CA SER A 1047 -12.33 26.55 16.15
C SER A 1047 -12.47 26.45 14.64
N THR A 1048 -12.82 25.25 14.21
CA THR A 1048 -13.01 24.82 12.82
C THR A 1048 -14.44 24.40 12.53
N GLY A 1049 -15.27 24.20 13.57
CA GLY A 1049 -16.66 23.79 13.46
C GLY A 1049 -17.64 24.96 13.47
N PRO A 1050 -18.94 24.67 13.24
CA PRO A 1050 -19.98 25.69 13.18
C PRO A 1050 -20.21 26.42 14.51
N LEU A 1051 -20.69 27.67 14.44
CA LEU A 1051 -21.43 28.27 15.55
C LEU A 1051 -22.81 27.64 15.62
N THR A 1052 -23.22 27.31 16.85
CA THR A 1052 -24.44 26.53 17.12
C THR A 1052 -25.26 27.21 18.21
N VAL A 1053 -26.58 27.10 18.08
CA VAL A 1053 -27.57 27.67 19.00
C VAL A 1053 -28.42 26.52 19.55
N GLY A 1054 -28.55 26.46 20.88
CA GLY A 1054 -29.33 25.47 21.59
C GLY A 1054 -28.61 24.17 22.00
N ARG A 1055 -27.28 24.07 21.85
CA ARG A 1055 -26.47 22.91 22.30
C ARG A 1055 -25.00 23.25 22.61
N ALA A 1056 -24.29 22.25 23.11
CA ALA A 1056 -22.83 22.16 23.13
C ALA A 1056 -22.31 20.92 22.35
N HIS A 1057 -20.99 20.78 22.31
CA HIS A 1057 -20.21 19.63 21.85
C HIS A 1057 -19.13 19.32 22.90
N TRP A 1058 -19.13 18.09 23.43
CA TRP A 1058 -18.18 17.62 24.44
C TRP A 1058 -17.97 16.11 24.29
N ASP A 1059 -16.74 15.65 24.44
CA ASP A 1059 -16.32 14.23 24.34
C ASP A 1059 -16.79 13.54 23.04
N GLY A 1060 -16.73 14.29 21.92
CA GLY A 1060 -17.20 13.85 20.60
C GLY A 1060 -18.73 13.80 20.43
N ALA A 1061 -19.50 14.15 21.46
CA ALA A 1061 -20.95 14.09 21.48
C ALA A 1061 -21.60 15.49 21.49
N LYS A 1062 -22.76 15.61 20.83
CA LYS A 1062 -23.64 16.79 20.98
C LYS A 1062 -24.38 16.66 22.32
N VAL A 1063 -24.23 17.64 23.21
CA VAL A 1063 -24.70 17.59 24.62
C VAL A 1063 -25.30 18.92 25.06
N ASP A 1064 -25.73 19.00 26.34
CA ASP A 1064 -26.22 20.21 27.03
C ASP A 1064 -27.23 21.01 26.18
N PHE A 1065 -28.25 20.32 25.68
CA PHE A 1065 -29.30 20.91 24.84
C PHE A 1065 -30.19 21.89 25.62
N TRP A 1066 -30.56 23.00 24.98
CA TRP A 1066 -31.35 24.06 25.60
C TRP A 1066 -32.83 23.68 25.72
N ASN A 1067 -33.44 23.87 26.90
CA ASN A 1067 -34.88 23.71 27.12
C ASN A 1067 -35.53 25.07 27.35
N GLY A 1068 -36.04 25.68 26.28
CA GLY A 1068 -36.45 27.08 26.34
C GLY A 1068 -36.49 27.73 24.97
N ALA A 1069 -36.21 29.02 24.92
CA ALA A 1069 -36.05 29.78 23.69
C ALA A 1069 -34.73 30.57 23.68
N VAL A 1070 -34.23 30.87 22.49
CA VAL A 1070 -33.07 31.74 22.26
C VAL A 1070 -33.42 32.74 21.16
N ASP A 1071 -33.02 33.98 21.35
CA ASP A 1071 -33.35 35.14 20.52
C ASP A 1071 -32.14 36.10 20.41
N GLU A 1072 -32.15 36.99 19.40
CA GLU A 1072 -31.17 38.05 19.14
C GLU A 1072 -29.71 37.61 19.42
N VAL A 1073 -29.23 36.69 18.59
CA VAL A 1073 -27.91 36.07 18.76
C VAL A 1073 -26.86 36.90 18.01
N HIS A 1074 -25.87 37.40 18.73
CA HIS A 1074 -24.73 38.14 18.17
C HIS A 1074 -23.42 37.40 18.39
N ALA A 1075 -22.54 37.43 17.40
CA ALA A 1075 -21.15 37.03 17.48
C ALA A 1075 -20.27 38.15 16.94
N VAL A 1076 -19.20 38.54 17.64
CA VAL A 1076 -18.28 39.62 17.21
C VAL A 1076 -16.82 39.25 17.51
N ASP A 1077 -15.91 39.40 16.53
CA ASP A 1077 -14.45 39.15 16.65
C ASP A 1077 -13.70 40.26 17.42
N ARG A 1078 -14.20 40.66 18.59
CA ARG A 1078 -13.50 41.54 19.55
C ARG A 1078 -14.06 41.39 20.95
N ALA A 1079 -13.29 41.80 21.95
CA ALA A 1079 -13.82 42.00 23.29
C ALA A 1079 -14.72 43.26 23.34
N LEU A 1080 -15.99 43.10 23.74
CA LEU A 1080 -16.88 44.22 24.00
C LEU A 1080 -16.52 44.92 25.32
N THR A 1081 -16.70 46.24 25.35
CA THR A 1081 -16.65 47.04 26.57
C THR A 1081 -17.96 46.95 27.36
N ALA A 1082 -17.92 47.30 28.65
CA ALA A 1082 -19.12 47.31 29.48
C ALA A 1082 -20.18 48.34 29.02
N GLU A 1083 -19.75 49.43 28.38
CA GLU A 1083 -20.64 50.43 27.80
C GLU A 1083 -21.38 49.91 26.55
N GLU A 1084 -20.67 49.19 25.68
CA GLU A 1084 -21.29 48.54 24.51
C GLU A 1084 -22.27 47.44 24.93
N VAL A 1085 -21.93 46.59 25.90
CA VAL A 1085 -22.85 45.57 26.42
C VAL A 1085 -24.10 46.18 27.07
N SER A 1086 -23.93 47.29 27.82
CA SER A 1086 -25.06 48.04 28.38
C SER A 1086 -25.90 48.75 27.31
N THR A 1087 -25.31 49.05 26.15
CA THR A 1087 -25.99 49.70 25.01
C THR A 1087 -26.80 48.67 24.22
N LEU A 1088 -26.21 47.52 23.90
CA LEU A 1088 -26.85 46.35 23.25
C LEU A 1088 -28.12 45.94 24.03
N TYR A 1089 -27.95 45.62 25.32
CA TYR A 1089 -29.06 45.35 26.24
C TYR A 1089 -30.13 46.46 26.26
N SER A 1090 -29.74 47.72 26.11
CA SER A 1090 -30.69 48.84 26.15
C SER A 1090 -31.45 49.05 24.84
N ALA A 1091 -31.01 48.44 23.74
CA ALA A 1091 -31.64 48.48 22.43
C ALA A 1091 -32.64 47.33 22.22
N GLU A 1092 -32.31 46.11 22.67
CA GLU A 1092 -33.13 44.90 22.44
C GLU A 1092 -34.12 44.54 23.57
N LYS A 1093 -33.97 45.12 24.76
CA LYS A 1093 -34.84 44.78 25.91
C LYS A 1093 -36.33 45.09 25.63
N PRO A 1094 -37.25 44.28 26.21
CA PRO A 1094 -38.69 44.48 26.09
C PRO A 1094 -39.24 45.53 27.08
#